data_AF-A0A2Z4G6C8-F1
#
_entry.id   AF-A0A2Z4G6C8-F1
#
_cell.length_a   1.000
_cell.length_b   1.000
_cell.length_c   1.000
_cell.angle_alpha   90.00
_cell.angle_beta   90.00
_cell.angle_gamma   90.00
#
_symmetry.space_group_name_H-M   'P 1'
#
loop_
_entity.id
_entity.type
_entity.pdbx_description
1 polymer ?
#
loop_
_entity_poly.entity_id
_entity_poly.type
_entity_poly.pdbx_seq_one_letter_code
_entity_poly.pdbx_strand_id
1 'polypeptide(L)'
;MKKTLIVALLCCFGFASSSTAQEKSNYDHKEAFDPLFAYRQGTVYRSATGAPGPQYWQNSADYVINVELKPEENKIAGNVSITYTNNSPDLLPFVWLQLEQNLFNDESKGGKTTALEGGRHGNMGFEGGYNISNVKAVKDVPVSKRRSISSSTYASHIISDTRMQIRLSEPLRTGEKVTISMDYDFAIPRYGSDRLGKYEAADGVIYELAQWYPKMSVYDDVEGWNVLPYIGGGEFYLEYGDFQYNITVPSDHIVVGSGELMNPSEVLTSTQISRLKEAANSDETVMIRTAAEVNEASSRPKNEGTLTWKFKCIQTRDVAWASSKSFVWDAAKMNLPSGKTALAQSVYPAEVGSDAKWGRSTEYVKASVEFYSDYIFEYSYPVATNVAGVVSGMEYPGIVFCGVDDGGASLWGVTDHEFGHNWFPMIVGSNERKYAWMDEGFNTFINGLSSKAFNDGEFYSPLNRRQYAPYMFGRDAILNIPEVIQSNNFGLAAYFKPGLGLDLLRELVLGEDRFDYAFKEYVNRWAFKHPTPFDFYETMEDAAGEDLGWFWKGWIVNDWKIDLAVDDVMYIDQLPANGSIITISTKEQLPMPAIIEVVESNGNTNRVELPVEIWQRGSEWKFRYESTSPIISVTIDPDNRLPDVNGKNNIWQPKSYKMPDAN
;
A
#
# COMPACT_ATOMS: atom_id res chain seq x y z
N MET A 1 80.05 -37.57 -50.83
CA MET A 1 80.48 -37.39 -49.42
C MET A 1 79.85 -36.09 -48.91
N LYS A 2 78.59 -36.10 -48.45
CA LYS A 2 78.16 -36.17 -47.04
C LYS A 2 79.07 -35.38 -46.08
N LYS A 3 78.58 -34.22 -45.63
CA LYS A 3 78.89 -33.65 -44.32
C LYS A 3 77.58 -33.28 -43.63
N THR A 4 77.39 -33.90 -42.48
CA THR A 4 76.34 -33.69 -41.49
C THR A 4 77.00 -32.96 -40.31
N LEU A 5 76.38 -31.93 -39.73
CA LEU A 5 76.26 -31.80 -38.26
C LEU A 5 75.35 -30.63 -37.80
N ILE A 6 74.22 -31.02 -37.22
CA ILE A 6 73.60 -30.59 -35.94
C ILE A 6 73.35 -29.09 -35.70
N VAL A 7 72.04 -28.74 -35.67
CA VAL A 7 71.49 -27.63 -34.90
C VAL A 7 70.46 -28.22 -33.93
N ALA A 8 70.61 -27.89 -32.64
CA ALA A 8 69.79 -28.39 -31.54
C ALA A 8 68.41 -27.70 -31.52
N LEU A 9 67.35 -28.50 -31.39
CA LEU A 9 66.00 -28.04 -31.03
C LEU A 9 65.91 -27.90 -29.50
N LEU A 10 65.65 -26.69 -29.00
CA LEU A 10 65.05 -26.48 -27.69
C LEU A 10 63.52 -26.50 -27.86
N CYS A 11 62.85 -27.50 -27.30
CA CYS A 11 61.40 -27.50 -27.12
C CYS A 11 61.05 -26.84 -25.79
N CYS A 12 60.50 -25.63 -25.81
CA CYS A 12 59.83 -25.04 -24.66
C CYS A 12 58.39 -25.54 -24.61
N PHE A 13 58.08 -26.41 -23.65
CA PHE A 13 56.70 -26.71 -23.26
C PHE A 13 56.17 -25.51 -22.45
N GLY A 14 55.30 -24.71 -23.05
CA GLY A 14 54.52 -23.72 -22.32
C GLY A 14 53.41 -24.40 -21.53
N PHE A 15 53.49 -24.36 -20.20
CA PHE A 15 52.33 -24.59 -19.34
C PHE A 15 51.37 -23.41 -19.53
N ALA A 16 50.27 -23.64 -20.24
CA ALA A 16 49.14 -22.72 -20.23
C ALA A 16 48.36 -22.95 -18.94
N SER A 17 48.66 -22.15 -17.91
CA SER A 17 47.79 -22.02 -16.75
C SER A 17 46.53 -21.27 -17.20
N SER A 18 45.42 -21.99 -17.33
CA SER A 18 44.10 -21.36 -17.45
C SER A 18 43.79 -20.66 -16.13
N SER A 19 44.15 -19.38 -16.02
CA SER A 19 43.62 -18.51 -14.96
C SER A 19 42.15 -18.26 -15.28
N THR A 20 41.24 -19.01 -14.67
CA THR A 20 39.86 -18.55 -14.51
C THR A 20 39.94 -17.25 -13.73
N ALA A 21 39.63 -16.12 -14.36
CA ALA A 21 39.48 -14.85 -13.65
C ALA A 21 38.43 -15.07 -12.57
N GLN A 22 38.83 -14.98 -11.30
CA GLN A 22 37.90 -15.05 -10.19
C GLN A 22 36.99 -13.84 -10.32
N GLU A 23 35.69 -14.08 -10.50
CA GLU A 23 34.69 -13.03 -10.67
C GLU A 23 34.77 -12.11 -9.45
N LYS A 24 35.12 -10.84 -9.69
CA LYS A 24 35.35 -9.88 -8.62
C LYS A 24 34.00 -9.49 -8.02
N SER A 25 33.82 -9.71 -6.72
CA SER A 25 32.62 -9.29 -5.99
C SER A 25 32.46 -7.76 -6.04
N ASN A 26 31.23 -7.29 -6.22
CA ASN A 26 30.81 -5.89 -6.14
C ASN A 26 30.51 -5.44 -4.69
N TYR A 27 30.68 -6.34 -3.72
CA TYR A 27 30.36 -6.08 -2.33
C TYR A 27 31.41 -5.20 -1.62
N ASP A 28 30.92 -4.18 -0.89
CA ASP A 28 31.71 -3.42 0.08
C ASP A 28 31.02 -3.44 1.46
N HIS A 29 31.61 -4.17 2.41
CA HIS A 29 31.12 -4.28 3.78
C HIS A 29 31.00 -2.93 4.50
N LYS A 30 31.84 -1.94 4.16
CA LYS A 30 31.77 -0.61 4.78
C LYS A 30 30.60 0.18 4.26
N GLU A 31 30.22 -0.03 3.01
CA GLU A 31 29.04 0.58 2.42
C GLU A 31 27.78 -0.10 2.95
N ALA A 32 27.75 -1.43 3.01
CA ALA A 32 26.60 -2.19 3.48
C ALA A 32 26.27 -1.92 4.96
N PHE A 33 27.28 -1.90 5.84
CA PHE A 33 27.12 -1.71 7.28
C PHE A 33 27.57 -0.31 7.74
N ASP A 34 27.25 0.71 6.95
CA ASP A 34 27.55 2.12 7.28
C ASP A 34 26.70 2.60 8.48
N PRO A 35 27.30 2.92 9.63
CA PRO A 35 26.57 3.29 10.85
C PRO A 35 25.84 4.63 10.74
N LEU A 36 26.08 5.41 9.68
CA LEU A 36 25.44 6.72 9.48
C LEU A 36 24.15 6.64 8.66
N PHE A 37 23.81 5.50 8.06
CA PHE A 37 22.59 5.39 7.25
C PHE A 37 21.32 5.61 8.08
N ALA A 38 21.22 4.94 9.23
CA ALA A 38 20.08 5.06 10.16
C ALA A 38 20.33 6.09 11.27
N TYR A 39 21.41 6.89 11.18
CA TYR A 39 21.67 7.90 12.21
C TYR A 39 20.70 9.08 12.09
N ARG A 40 19.63 9.02 12.88
CA ARG A 40 18.71 10.14 13.11
C ARG A 40 18.75 10.58 14.56
N GLN A 41 18.98 11.87 14.75
CA GLN A 41 18.73 12.48 16.04
C GLN A 41 17.24 12.74 16.16
N GLY A 42 16.57 12.00 17.05
CA GLY A 42 15.19 12.26 17.40
C GLY A 42 14.97 13.73 17.78
N THR A 43 13.78 14.23 17.47
CA THR A 43 13.31 15.56 17.82
C THR A 43 12.29 15.49 18.96
N VAL A 44 11.81 16.64 19.42
CA VAL A 44 10.67 16.68 20.36
C VAL A 44 9.36 16.22 19.71
N TYR A 45 9.28 16.21 18.38
CA TYR A 45 8.11 15.79 17.61
C TYR A 45 8.17 14.32 17.19
N ARG A 46 9.36 13.77 16.92
CA ARG A 46 9.57 12.37 16.51
C ARG A 46 10.75 11.80 17.26
N SER A 47 10.51 10.80 18.10
CA SER A 47 11.56 10.19 18.93
C SER A 47 12.48 9.28 18.10
N ALA A 48 13.69 9.02 18.58
CA ALA A 48 14.66 8.15 17.92
C ALA A 48 14.28 6.65 17.93
N THR A 49 13.17 6.29 18.59
CA THR A 49 12.62 4.94 18.52
C THR A 49 11.67 4.78 17.33
N GLY A 50 11.43 5.83 16.55
CA GLY A 50 10.38 5.88 15.52
C GLY A 50 8.97 6.12 16.07
N ALA A 51 8.81 6.37 17.38
CA ALA A 51 7.52 6.76 17.95
C ALA A 51 7.27 8.29 17.86
N PRO A 52 6.01 8.75 17.82
CA PRO A 52 5.69 10.15 18.04
C PRO A 52 6.33 10.67 19.33
N GLY A 53 7.01 11.82 19.24
CA GLY A 53 7.68 12.47 20.36
C GLY A 53 6.70 13.14 21.33
N PRO A 54 7.18 13.59 22.50
CA PRO A 54 6.33 14.17 23.55
C PRO A 54 5.63 15.48 23.15
N GLN A 55 6.05 16.13 22.07
CA GLN A 55 5.41 17.33 21.53
C GLN A 55 4.82 17.11 20.13
N TYR A 56 4.69 15.85 19.68
CA TYR A 56 4.08 15.55 18.37
C TYR A 56 2.73 16.27 18.25
N TRP A 57 2.51 16.88 17.10
CA TRP A 57 1.30 17.62 16.77
C TRP A 57 0.87 17.25 15.35
N GLN A 58 -0.43 17.34 15.11
CA GLN A 58 -1.03 17.22 13.79
C GLN A 58 -2.22 18.15 13.74
N ASN A 59 -2.53 18.70 12.57
CA ASN A 59 -3.73 19.50 12.40
C ASN A 59 -4.95 18.59 12.23
N SER A 60 -6.12 19.20 12.05
CA SER A 60 -7.35 18.46 11.76
C SER A 60 -8.26 19.25 10.84
N ALA A 61 -9.06 18.54 10.05
CA ALA A 61 -9.99 19.12 9.09
C ALA A 61 -11.35 18.40 9.19
N ASP A 62 -12.34 19.08 9.76
CA ASP A 62 -13.72 18.58 9.82
C ASP A 62 -14.51 19.10 8.62
N TYR A 63 -15.37 18.25 8.04
CA TYR A 63 -16.11 18.56 6.81
C TYR A 63 -17.63 18.46 7.00
N VAL A 64 -18.33 19.45 6.45
CA VAL A 64 -19.76 19.36 6.15
C VAL A 64 -19.95 19.60 4.66
N ILE A 65 -20.47 18.60 3.95
CA ILE A 65 -20.60 18.61 2.49
C ILE A 65 -22.06 18.40 2.11
N ASN A 66 -22.61 19.23 1.23
CA ASN A 66 -23.90 18.98 0.60
C ASN A 66 -23.70 18.93 -0.90
N VAL A 67 -24.15 17.85 -1.54
CA VAL A 67 -23.97 17.64 -2.97
C VAL A 67 -25.24 17.09 -3.61
N GLU A 68 -25.47 17.45 -4.87
CA GLU A 68 -26.54 16.93 -5.71
C GLU A 68 -25.93 16.26 -6.95
N LEU A 69 -26.36 15.02 -7.22
CA LEU A 69 -26.09 14.34 -8.49
C LEU A 69 -27.14 14.76 -9.52
N LYS A 70 -26.66 15.27 -10.66
CA LYS A 70 -27.48 15.64 -11.82
C LYS A 70 -27.20 14.65 -12.95
N PRO A 71 -27.89 13.50 -13.00
CA PRO A 71 -27.56 12.42 -13.94
C PRO A 71 -27.74 12.84 -15.40
N GLU A 72 -28.78 13.64 -15.70
CA GLU A 72 -29.05 14.18 -17.05
C GLU A 72 -27.91 15.09 -17.57
N GLU A 73 -27.20 15.75 -16.66
CA GLU A 73 -26.04 16.60 -16.98
C GLU A 73 -24.71 15.85 -16.80
N ASN A 74 -24.73 14.62 -16.29
CA ASN A 74 -23.55 13.89 -15.81
C ASN A 74 -22.63 14.76 -14.96
N LYS A 75 -23.18 15.40 -13.92
CA LYS A 75 -22.49 16.41 -13.13
C LYS A 75 -22.85 16.28 -11.66
N ILE A 76 -21.94 16.68 -10.78
CA ILE A 76 -22.28 17.02 -9.40
C ILE A 76 -22.13 18.51 -9.14
N ALA A 77 -22.96 19.03 -8.25
CA ALA A 77 -22.87 20.41 -7.77
C ALA A 77 -23.16 20.44 -6.27
N GLY A 78 -22.42 21.25 -5.52
CA GLY A 78 -22.54 21.26 -4.08
C GLY A 78 -21.83 22.42 -3.40
N ASN A 79 -21.86 22.36 -2.06
CA ASN A 79 -21.09 23.25 -1.20
C ASN A 79 -20.29 22.40 -0.21
N VAL A 80 -19.09 22.87 0.12
CA VAL A 80 -18.26 22.30 1.18
C VAL A 80 -18.00 23.36 2.24
N SER A 81 -18.04 22.94 3.50
CA SER A 81 -17.58 23.71 4.66
C SER A 81 -16.53 22.90 5.40
N ILE A 82 -15.34 23.46 5.58
CA ILE A 82 -14.18 22.81 6.17
C ILE A 82 -13.74 23.59 7.39
N THR A 83 -13.81 22.98 8.58
CA THR A 83 -13.26 23.56 9.80
C THR A 83 -11.86 23.02 10.01
N TYR A 84 -10.86 23.86 9.75
CA TYR A 84 -9.45 23.54 9.96
C TYR A 84 -8.99 24.03 11.33
N THR A 85 -8.36 23.15 12.11
CA THR A 85 -7.77 23.48 13.41
C THR A 85 -6.25 23.47 13.30
N ASN A 86 -5.60 24.59 13.63
CA ASN A 86 -4.14 24.66 13.69
C ASN A 86 -3.65 24.21 15.06
N ASN A 87 -3.02 23.04 15.16
CA ASN A 87 -2.32 22.56 16.34
C ASN A 87 -0.81 22.71 16.24
N SER A 88 -0.29 23.20 15.11
CA SER A 88 1.14 23.46 14.95
C SER A 88 1.60 24.61 15.84
N PRO A 89 2.91 24.68 16.19
CA PRO A 89 3.48 25.83 16.90
C PRO A 89 3.55 27.10 16.04
N ASP A 90 3.20 27.02 14.76
CA ASP A 90 3.39 28.09 13.79
C ASP A 90 2.17 29.00 13.64
N LEU A 91 2.44 30.23 13.23
CA LEU A 91 1.41 31.16 12.78
C LEU A 91 1.14 30.93 11.30
N LEU A 92 -0.08 30.56 10.94
CA LEU A 92 -0.44 30.25 9.55
C LEU A 92 -1.17 31.43 8.89
N PRO A 93 -0.51 32.26 8.05
CA PRO A 93 -1.15 33.38 7.35
C PRO A 93 -2.01 32.94 6.16
N PHE A 94 -1.91 31.67 5.76
CA PHE A 94 -2.68 31.08 4.68
C PHE A 94 -2.84 29.58 4.92
N VAL A 95 -3.78 28.98 4.20
CA VAL A 95 -4.01 27.54 4.17
C VAL A 95 -4.09 27.04 2.73
N TRP A 96 -3.88 25.74 2.52
CA TRP A 96 -3.88 25.10 1.20
C TRP A 96 -4.96 24.02 1.07
N LEU A 97 -5.55 23.97 -0.12
CA LEU A 97 -6.47 22.92 -0.55
C LEU A 97 -5.92 22.22 -1.80
N GLN A 98 -6.18 20.93 -1.90
CA GLN A 98 -6.03 20.08 -3.07
C GLN A 98 -7.31 20.18 -3.91
N LEU A 99 -7.14 20.28 -5.23
CA LEU A 99 -8.19 20.44 -6.23
C LEU A 99 -8.00 19.39 -7.34
N GLU A 100 -8.24 18.12 -7.03
CA GLU A 100 -7.88 16.98 -7.88
C GLU A 100 -8.62 16.99 -9.22
N GLN A 101 -9.86 17.44 -9.27
CA GLN A 101 -10.62 17.51 -10.52
C GLN A 101 -9.97 18.44 -11.56
N ASN A 102 -9.11 19.38 -11.13
CA ASN A 102 -8.35 20.22 -12.07
C ASN A 102 -7.30 19.42 -12.87
N LEU A 103 -7.03 18.14 -12.53
CA LEU A 103 -6.23 17.23 -13.35
C LEU A 103 -6.79 17.14 -14.78
N PHE A 104 -8.12 17.16 -14.91
CA PHE A 104 -8.83 17.04 -16.18
C PHE A 104 -8.93 18.36 -16.96
N ASN A 105 -8.26 19.42 -16.51
CA ASN A 105 -8.10 20.64 -17.27
C ASN A 105 -6.84 20.52 -18.13
N ASP A 106 -6.96 20.70 -19.45
CA ASP A 106 -5.84 20.59 -20.41
C ASP A 106 -4.74 21.66 -20.18
N GLU A 107 -5.05 22.75 -19.48
CA GLU A 107 -4.08 23.76 -19.09
C GLU A 107 -3.36 23.45 -17.77
N SER A 108 -3.85 22.47 -16.99
CA SER A 108 -3.17 21.97 -15.79
C SER A 108 -1.85 21.29 -16.14
N LYS A 109 -0.99 21.07 -15.14
CA LYS A 109 0.24 20.28 -15.36
C LYS A 109 -0.10 18.86 -15.75
N GLY A 110 -1.07 18.23 -15.09
CA GLY A 110 -1.46 16.85 -15.37
C GLY A 110 -2.03 16.69 -16.79
N GLY A 111 -2.88 17.61 -17.23
CA GLY A 111 -3.35 17.69 -18.62
C GLY A 111 -2.19 17.85 -19.61
N LYS A 112 -1.27 18.80 -19.35
CA LYS A 112 -0.08 19.05 -20.19
C LYS A 112 0.95 17.91 -20.21
N THR A 113 0.95 17.05 -19.19
CA THR A 113 1.84 15.89 -19.11
C THR A 113 1.17 14.59 -19.59
N THR A 114 -0.08 14.64 -20.02
CA THR A 114 -0.75 13.48 -20.63
C THR A 114 -0.10 13.18 -21.99
N ALA A 115 0.33 11.93 -22.20
CA ALA A 115 0.91 11.51 -23.47
C ALA A 115 -0.13 11.48 -24.59
N LEU A 116 0.30 11.61 -25.85
CA LEU A 116 -0.58 11.60 -27.03
C LEU A 116 -1.41 10.31 -27.17
N GLU A 117 -0.85 9.19 -26.69
CA GLU A 117 -1.51 7.88 -26.69
C GLU A 117 -2.49 7.71 -25.50
N GLY A 118 -2.59 8.74 -24.64
CA GLY A 118 -3.26 8.67 -23.34
C GLY A 118 -2.41 7.95 -22.31
N GLY A 119 -3.07 7.33 -21.33
CA GLY A 119 -2.44 6.56 -20.26
C GLY A 119 -3.44 6.28 -19.14
N ARG A 120 -3.04 5.43 -18.18
CA ARG A 120 -3.88 5.04 -17.02
C ARG A 120 -4.50 6.24 -16.30
N HIS A 121 -3.70 7.31 -16.13
CA HIS A 121 -4.10 8.57 -15.48
C HIS A 121 -4.22 9.76 -16.44
N GLY A 122 -4.18 9.51 -17.75
CA GLY A 122 -4.18 10.55 -18.77
C GLY A 122 -5.57 11.13 -19.02
N ASN A 123 -5.64 12.44 -19.22
CA ASN A 123 -6.88 13.11 -19.62
C ASN A 123 -7.01 13.13 -21.15
N MET A 124 -7.90 12.34 -21.74
CA MET A 124 -8.12 12.31 -23.19
C MET A 124 -9.60 12.50 -23.52
N GLY A 125 -9.90 13.53 -24.33
CA GLY A 125 -11.25 13.75 -24.87
C GLY A 125 -12.30 14.17 -23.83
N PHE A 126 -11.86 14.67 -22.68
CA PHE A 126 -12.72 15.17 -21.61
C PHE A 126 -12.14 16.49 -21.08
N GLU A 127 -12.96 17.55 -21.06
CA GLU A 127 -12.58 18.84 -20.48
C GLU A 127 -13.24 18.97 -19.11
N GLY A 128 -12.44 18.81 -18.05
CA GLY A 128 -12.90 18.86 -16.67
C GLY A 128 -12.22 19.94 -15.84
N GLY A 129 -12.41 19.85 -14.53
CA GLY A 129 -11.95 20.86 -13.57
C GLY A 129 -13.07 21.32 -12.65
N TYR A 130 -12.69 21.82 -11.47
CA TYR A 130 -13.64 22.44 -10.57
C TYR A 130 -14.05 23.83 -11.08
N ASN A 131 -15.35 24.09 -11.07
CA ASN A 131 -15.89 25.45 -11.05
C ASN A 131 -16.06 25.87 -9.59
N ILE A 132 -15.15 26.70 -9.06
CA ILE A 132 -15.19 27.17 -7.66
C ILE A 132 -15.76 28.58 -7.58
N SER A 133 -16.67 28.81 -6.64
CA SER A 133 -17.20 30.14 -6.35
C SER A 133 -17.53 30.34 -4.87
N ASN A 134 -17.88 31.57 -4.50
CA ASN A 134 -18.34 31.92 -3.15
C ASN A 134 -17.38 31.54 -2.00
N VAL A 135 -16.08 31.58 -2.27
CA VAL A 135 -15.02 31.28 -1.29
C VAL A 135 -15.10 32.24 -0.10
N LYS A 136 -15.17 31.66 1.10
CA LYS A 136 -15.19 32.38 2.38
C LYS A 136 -14.26 31.69 3.38
N ALA A 137 -13.76 32.47 4.32
CA ALA A 137 -13.00 32.01 5.47
C ALA A 137 -13.42 32.83 6.69
N VAL A 138 -13.86 32.16 7.74
CA VAL A 138 -14.48 32.77 8.93
C VAL A 138 -13.84 32.18 10.18
N LYS A 139 -13.52 33.03 11.16
CA LYS A 139 -13.04 32.60 12.48
C LYS A 139 -14.12 32.89 13.52
N ASP A 140 -14.24 32.02 14.51
CA ASP A 140 -15.03 32.33 15.70
C ASP A 140 -14.15 33.10 16.69
N VAL A 141 -14.53 34.34 16.96
CA VAL A 141 -13.84 35.22 17.92
C VAL A 141 -14.58 35.16 19.25
N PRO A 142 -13.95 34.67 20.34
CA PRO A 142 -14.56 34.68 21.66
C PRO A 142 -14.81 36.13 22.11
N VAL A 143 -16.07 36.47 22.38
CA VAL A 143 -16.48 37.77 22.95
C VAL A 143 -16.71 37.64 24.46
N SER A 144 -17.03 36.43 24.93
CA SER A 144 -17.10 36.06 26.35
C SER A 144 -16.96 34.53 26.51
N LYS A 145 -16.89 34.04 27.76
CA LYS A 145 -16.84 32.59 28.08
C LYS A 145 -17.99 31.75 27.47
N ARG A 146 -19.09 32.37 27.03
CA ARG A 146 -20.27 31.68 26.48
C ARG A 146 -20.72 32.19 25.11
N ARG A 147 -19.97 33.10 24.50
CA ARG A 147 -20.36 33.74 23.23
C ARG A 147 -19.14 34.01 22.37
N SER A 148 -19.13 33.43 21.18
CA SER A 148 -18.29 33.84 20.07
C SER A 148 -19.09 34.68 19.08
N ILE A 149 -18.40 35.49 18.28
CA ILE A 149 -18.93 36.12 17.07
C ILE A 149 -18.06 35.64 15.91
N SER A 150 -18.71 35.18 14.85
CA SER A 150 -18.02 34.77 13.63
C SER A 150 -17.61 36.03 12.83
N SER A 151 -16.31 36.17 12.54
CA SER A 151 -15.75 37.28 11.75
C SER A 151 -15.09 36.74 10.48
N SER A 152 -15.28 37.46 9.36
CA SER A 152 -14.57 37.13 8.13
C SER A 152 -13.07 37.35 8.33
N THR A 153 -12.27 36.34 8.00
CA THR A 153 -10.81 36.42 7.89
C THR A 153 -10.35 36.20 6.45
N TYR A 154 -11.26 36.06 5.50
CA TYR A 154 -10.93 35.90 4.10
C TYR A 154 -10.31 37.19 3.52
N ALA A 155 -9.10 37.10 2.97
CA ALA A 155 -8.47 38.20 2.23
C ALA A 155 -8.52 37.97 0.71
N SER A 156 -8.05 36.81 0.25
CA SER A 156 -8.05 36.45 -1.18
C SER A 156 -7.76 34.95 -1.33
N HIS A 157 -7.90 34.41 -2.55
CA HIS A 157 -7.38 33.10 -2.89
C HIS A 157 -6.68 33.12 -4.24
N ILE A 158 -5.85 32.10 -4.50
CA ILE A 158 -5.25 31.82 -5.79
C ILE A 158 -5.39 30.33 -6.07
N ILE A 159 -5.97 29.99 -7.21
CA ILE A 159 -5.93 28.64 -7.76
C ILE A 159 -4.70 28.55 -8.67
N SER A 160 -3.83 27.59 -8.40
CA SER A 160 -2.65 27.31 -9.19
C SER A 160 -2.58 25.81 -9.42
N ASP A 161 -2.92 25.40 -10.64
CA ASP A 161 -2.94 23.99 -11.03
C ASP A 161 -4.00 23.21 -10.23
N THR A 162 -3.66 22.03 -9.70
CA THR A 162 -4.49 21.20 -8.83
C THR A 162 -4.48 21.63 -7.35
N ARG A 163 -4.24 22.92 -7.07
CA ARG A 163 -4.08 23.45 -5.71
C ARG A 163 -4.69 24.84 -5.56
N MET A 164 -5.13 25.17 -4.36
CA MET A 164 -5.67 26.47 -4.01
C MET A 164 -5.11 27.00 -2.69
N GLN A 165 -4.55 28.20 -2.72
CA GLN A 165 -4.14 28.92 -1.52
C GLN A 165 -5.25 29.88 -1.08
N ILE A 166 -5.68 29.80 0.17
CA ILE A 166 -6.57 30.79 0.79
C ILE A 166 -5.74 31.64 1.74
N ARG A 167 -5.68 32.94 1.47
CA ARG A 167 -4.95 33.92 2.28
C ARG A 167 -5.88 34.53 3.32
N LEU A 168 -5.41 34.54 4.56
CA LEU A 168 -6.14 35.05 5.70
C LEU A 168 -5.73 36.50 5.99
N SER A 169 -6.68 37.36 6.34
CA SER A 169 -6.41 38.74 6.77
C SER A 169 -5.75 38.76 8.15
N GLU A 170 -5.92 37.69 8.92
CA GLU A 170 -5.27 37.46 10.21
C GLU A 170 -4.73 36.03 10.26
N PRO A 171 -3.46 35.80 10.63
CA PRO A 171 -2.91 34.45 10.77
C PRO A 171 -3.68 33.60 11.78
N LEU A 172 -3.69 32.29 11.52
CA LEU A 172 -4.23 31.29 12.45
C LEU A 172 -3.15 30.88 13.46
N ARG A 173 -3.40 31.11 14.75
CA ARG A 173 -2.50 30.73 15.84
C ARG A 173 -2.70 29.27 16.26
N THR A 174 -1.75 28.73 17.02
CA THR A 174 -1.91 27.42 17.68
C THR A 174 -3.20 27.38 18.52
N GLY A 175 -3.99 26.32 18.34
CA GLY A 175 -5.30 26.09 18.93
C GLY A 175 -6.46 26.84 18.28
N GLU A 176 -6.22 27.76 17.34
CA GLU A 176 -7.30 28.47 16.65
C GLU A 176 -7.87 27.66 15.48
N LYS A 177 -9.13 27.98 15.15
CA LYS A 177 -9.87 27.36 14.05
C LYS A 177 -10.27 28.40 12.99
N VAL A 178 -10.35 27.95 11.74
CA VAL A 178 -10.97 28.69 10.64
C VAL A 178 -11.95 27.78 9.91
N THR A 179 -13.14 28.28 9.61
CA THR A 179 -14.12 27.61 8.76
C THR A 179 -14.04 28.20 7.36
N ILE A 180 -13.61 27.39 6.41
CA ILE A 180 -13.54 27.69 4.99
C ILE A 180 -14.82 27.17 4.34
N SER A 181 -15.44 27.93 3.45
CA SER A 181 -16.57 27.42 2.67
C SER A 181 -16.51 27.89 1.22
N MET A 182 -17.02 27.07 0.31
CA MET A 182 -17.13 27.38 -1.11
C MET A 182 -18.21 26.54 -1.77
N ASP A 183 -18.73 27.05 -2.89
CA ASP A 183 -19.55 26.28 -3.80
C ASP A 183 -18.65 25.70 -4.90
N TYR A 184 -18.93 24.48 -5.33
CA TYR A 184 -18.19 23.81 -6.38
C TYR A 184 -19.10 22.95 -7.26
N ASP A 185 -18.66 22.74 -8.50
CA ASP A 185 -19.26 21.78 -9.40
C ASP A 185 -18.24 21.26 -10.43
N PHE A 186 -18.47 20.07 -10.97
CA PHE A 186 -17.70 19.50 -12.07
C PHE A 186 -18.46 18.40 -12.81
N ALA A 187 -18.10 18.16 -14.07
CA ALA A 187 -18.65 17.09 -14.90
C ALA A 187 -18.02 15.73 -14.55
N ILE A 188 -18.82 14.67 -14.61
CA ILE A 188 -18.42 13.30 -14.32
C ILE A 188 -18.01 12.63 -15.64
N PRO A 189 -16.72 12.30 -15.84
CA PRO A 189 -16.26 11.55 -17.01
C PRO A 189 -16.82 10.12 -16.99
N ARG A 190 -16.69 9.42 -18.12
CA ARG A 190 -16.94 7.97 -18.15
C ARG A 190 -15.95 7.22 -17.25
N TYR A 191 -14.69 7.63 -17.28
CA TYR A 191 -13.61 7.09 -16.48
C TYR A 191 -12.69 8.24 -16.08
N GLY A 192 -12.45 8.41 -14.78
CA GLY A 192 -11.72 9.54 -14.19
C GLY A 192 -10.46 9.08 -13.47
N SER A 193 -9.52 8.49 -14.21
CA SER A 193 -8.18 8.12 -13.72
C SER A 193 -8.20 7.22 -12.48
N ASP A 194 -8.99 6.14 -12.50
CA ASP A 194 -9.19 5.20 -11.39
C ASP A 194 -9.86 5.79 -10.12
N ARG A 195 -10.32 7.05 -10.12
CA ARG A 195 -10.88 7.67 -8.91
C ARG A 195 -12.40 7.76 -8.90
N LEU A 196 -12.98 7.92 -10.08
CA LEU A 196 -14.42 8.10 -10.26
C LEU A 196 -14.82 7.71 -11.67
N GLY A 197 -16.12 7.56 -11.90
CA GLY A 197 -16.63 7.39 -13.26
C GLY A 197 -18.05 6.88 -13.32
N LYS A 198 -18.39 6.36 -14.49
CA LYS A 198 -19.72 5.85 -14.83
C LYS A 198 -19.62 4.49 -15.51
N TYR A 199 -20.36 3.54 -15.00
CA TYR A 199 -20.59 2.26 -15.65
C TYR A 199 -22.03 2.16 -16.15
N GLU A 200 -22.20 1.77 -17.41
CA GLU A 200 -23.51 1.58 -18.04
C GLU A 200 -23.99 0.14 -17.78
N ALA A 201 -24.68 -0.09 -16.66
CA ALA A 201 -25.29 -1.38 -16.35
C ALA A 201 -26.64 -1.56 -17.08
N ALA A 202 -27.13 -2.80 -17.15
CA ALA A 202 -28.36 -3.14 -17.88
C ALA A 202 -29.58 -2.32 -17.41
N ASP A 203 -29.72 -2.10 -16.10
CA ASP A 203 -30.86 -1.41 -15.50
C ASP A 203 -30.60 0.08 -15.20
N GLY A 204 -29.46 0.65 -15.62
CA GLY A 204 -29.11 2.05 -15.38
C GLY A 204 -27.64 2.30 -15.02
N VAL A 205 -27.26 3.58 -15.01
CA VAL A 205 -25.88 4.01 -14.77
C VAL A 205 -25.49 3.83 -13.31
N ILE A 206 -24.32 3.26 -13.07
CA ILE A 206 -23.63 3.26 -11.77
C ILE A 206 -22.64 4.42 -11.77
N TYR A 207 -22.81 5.34 -10.82
CA TYR A 207 -21.88 6.44 -10.58
C TYR A 207 -20.99 6.10 -9.39
N GLU A 208 -19.68 6.14 -9.57
CA GLU A 208 -18.66 5.99 -8.53
C GLU A 208 -17.96 7.32 -8.33
N LEU A 209 -17.98 7.87 -7.12
CA LEU A 209 -17.49 9.21 -6.82
C LEU A 209 -16.51 9.19 -5.66
N ALA A 210 -15.24 9.35 -6.01
CA ALA A 210 -14.21 9.79 -5.08
C ALA A 210 -13.51 11.06 -5.59
N GLN A 211 -12.62 11.62 -4.76
CA GLN A 211 -11.94 12.91 -5.05
C GLN A 211 -12.91 14.01 -5.51
N TRP A 212 -14.11 14.04 -4.95
CA TRP A 212 -15.28 14.77 -5.46
C TRP A 212 -15.52 16.11 -4.75
N TYR A 213 -14.61 16.55 -3.89
CA TYR A 213 -14.69 17.81 -3.17
C TYR A 213 -13.28 18.40 -2.95
N PRO A 214 -13.12 19.73 -2.80
CA PRO A 214 -11.84 20.33 -2.40
C PRO A 214 -11.37 19.82 -1.02
N LYS A 215 -10.12 19.34 -0.92
CA LYS A 215 -9.57 18.71 0.29
C LYS A 215 -8.47 19.55 0.95
N MET A 216 -8.39 19.59 2.26
CA MET A 216 -7.29 20.26 2.99
C MET A 216 -5.96 19.56 2.73
N SER A 217 -4.93 20.34 2.39
CA SER A 217 -3.55 19.87 2.39
C SER A 217 -3.07 19.62 3.82
N VAL A 218 -2.24 18.59 4.02
CA VAL A 218 -1.57 18.36 5.30
C VAL A 218 -0.53 19.45 5.56
N TYR A 219 -0.50 19.96 6.80
CA TYR A 219 0.62 20.75 7.31
C TYR A 219 1.28 19.98 8.45
N ASP A 220 2.52 19.56 8.28
CA ASP A 220 3.25 18.71 9.24
C ASP A 220 4.62 19.26 9.65
N ASP A 221 5.26 18.60 10.60
CA ASP A 221 6.57 18.93 11.15
C ASP A 221 7.74 18.58 10.22
N VAL A 222 7.47 17.90 9.10
CA VAL A 222 8.47 17.37 8.18
C VAL A 222 8.66 18.31 6.98
N GLU A 223 7.55 18.71 6.34
CA GLU A 223 7.55 19.46 5.09
C GLU A 223 6.81 20.80 5.18
N GLY A 224 6.13 21.05 6.30
CA GLY A 224 5.13 22.11 6.37
C GLY A 224 3.96 21.75 5.45
N TRP A 225 3.60 22.65 4.52
CA TRP A 225 2.46 22.42 3.64
C TRP A 225 2.78 21.42 2.53
N ASN A 226 2.00 20.33 2.48
CA ASN A 226 2.06 19.32 1.44
C ASN A 226 1.30 19.80 0.19
N VAL A 227 2.06 20.38 -0.74
CA VAL A 227 1.53 21.08 -1.94
C VAL A 227 2.08 20.51 -3.24
N LEU A 228 2.42 19.22 -3.27
CA LEU A 228 2.76 18.54 -4.51
C LEU A 228 1.59 18.66 -5.50
N PRO A 229 1.81 19.14 -6.73
CA PRO A 229 0.76 19.11 -7.75
C PRO A 229 0.32 17.67 -8.02
N TYR A 230 -0.99 17.44 -8.05
CA TYR A 230 -1.55 16.18 -8.50
C TYR A 230 -1.46 16.08 -10.03
N ILE A 231 -0.76 15.06 -10.52
CA ILE A 231 -0.63 14.74 -11.95
C ILE A 231 -1.11 13.31 -12.26
N GLY A 232 -1.84 12.68 -11.34
CA GLY A 232 -2.48 11.38 -11.50
C GLY A 232 -1.74 10.18 -10.92
N GLY A 233 -0.40 10.21 -10.82
CA GLY A 233 0.41 9.05 -10.44
C GLY A 233 0.33 8.64 -8.97
N GLY A 234 0.61 9.55 -8.04
CA GLY A 234 0.43 9.29 -6.59
C GLY A 234 -0.97 9.66 -6.12
N GLU A 235 -1.40 9.17 -4.96
CA GLU A 235 -2.79 9.32 -4.54
C GLU A 235 -3.08 10.55 -3.69
N PHE A 236 -3.25 10.40 -2.37
CA PHE A 236 -3.64 11.49 -1.48
C PHE A 236 -2.93 11.42 -0.13
N TYR A 237 -2.62 12.60 0.43
CA TYR A 237 -2.09 12.79 1.77
C TYR A 237 -2.91 13.86 2.48
N LEU A 238 -3.68 13.47 3.50
CA LEU A 238 -4.81 14.23 4.03
C LEU A 238 -4.83 14.28 5.55
N GLU A 239 -5.35 15.38 6.09
CA GLU A 239 -5.59 15.54 7.53
C GLU A 239 -6.74 14.65 8.00
N TYR A 240 -6.68 14.19 9.25
CA TYR A 240 -7.78 13.50 9.90
C TYR A 240 -8.85 14.49 10.40
N GLY A 241 -10.11 14.07 10.36
CA GLY A 241 -11.23 14.78 10.98
C GLY A 241 -12.56 14.07 10.81
N ASP A 242 -13.63 14.76 11.18
CA ASP A 242 -15.00 14.24 11.10
C ASP A 242 -15.72 14.74 9.84
N PHE A 243 -16.42 13.82 9.17
CA PHE A 243 -17.16 14.10 7.95
C PHE A 243 -18.66 13.93 8.18
N GLN A 244 -19.43 14.93 7.79
CA GLN A 244 -20.87 14.84 7.59
C GLN A 244 -21.16 15.21 6.14
N TYR A 245 -21.77 14.32 5.39
CA TYR A 245 -22.04 14.58 3.99
C TYR A 245 -23.44 14.12 3.57
N ASN A 246 -24.10 15.00 2.81
CA ASN A 246 -25.47 14.85 2.37
C ASN A 246 -25.49 14.76 0.84
N ILE A 247 -26.00 13.64 0.33
CA ILE A 247 -26.02 13.33 -1.11
C ILE A 247 -27.47 13.32 -1.57
N THR A 248 -27.82 14.26 -2.43
CA THR A 248 -29.15 14.33 -3.05
C THR A 248 -29.10 13.68 -4.44
N VAL A 249 -29.93 12.65 -4.63
CA VAL A 249 -30.00 11.83 -5.86
C VAL A 249 -31.46 11.63 -6.28
N PRO A 250 -31.73 11.19 -7.53
CA PRO A 250 -33.05 10.70 -7.93
C PRO A 250 -33.61 9.66 -6.94
N SER A 251 -34.92 9.68 -6.70
CA SER A 251 -35.54 8.86 -5.64
C SER A 251 -35.46 7.35 -5.88
N ASP A 252 -35.26 6.93 -7.13
CA ASP A 252 -35.07 5.54 -7.54
C ASP A 252 -33.64 5.02 -7.33
N HIS A 253 -32.68 5.89 -6.98
CA HIS A 253 -31.32 5.47 -6.66
C HIS A 253 -31.17 4.93 -5.24
N ILE A 254 -30.33 3.91 -5.08
CA ILE A 254 -29.66 3.56 -3.82
C ILE A 254 -28.32 4.29 -3.76
N VAL A 255 -27.92 4.71 -2.56
CA VAL A 255 -26.61 5.30 -2.29
C VAL A 255 -25.89 4.48 -1.23
N VAL A 256 -24.64 4.18 -1.47
CA VAL A 256 -23.70 3.65 -0.47
C VAL A 256 -22.52 4.60 -0.34
N GLY A 257 -21.88 4.65 0.83
CA GLY A 257 -20.78 5.58 1.09
C GLY A 257 -20.01 5.25 2.36
N SER A 258 -18.87 5.92 2.54
CA SER A 258 -18.04 5.85 3.74
C SER A 258 -18.81 6.19 5.03
N GLY A 259 -18.77 5.31 6.02
CA GLY A 259 -19.32 5.59 7.36
C GLY A 259 -20.80 5.24 7.54
N GLU A 260 -21.42 5.80 8.58
CA GLU A 260 -22.78 5.46 9.02
C GLU A 260 -23.85 6.21 8.22
N LEU A 261 -24.88 5.49 7.75
CA LEU A 261 -26.10 6.09 7.21
C LEU A 261 -27.00 6.60 8.35
N MET A 262 -27.20 7.92 8.39
CA MET A 262 -27.85 8.60 9.51
C MET A 262 -29.37 8.70 9.39
N ASN A 263 -29.95 8.52 8.20
CA ASN A 263 -31.39 8.70 7.95
C ASN A 263 -32.07 7.53 7.19
N PRO A 264 -31.85 6.26 7.57
CA PRO A 264 -32.38 5.11 6.83
C PRO A 264 -33.92 5.13 6.69
N SER A 265 -34.66 5.64 7.68
CA SER A 265 -36.14 5.75 7.62
C SER A 265 -36.65 6.74 6.58
N GLU A 266 -35.80 7.66 6.09
CA GLU A 266 -36.16 8.64 5.06
C GLU A 266 -35.87 8.10 3.64
N VAL A 267 -34.92 7.18 3.49
CA VAL A 267 -34.34 6.81 2.17
C VAL A 267 -34.45 5.32 1.83
N LEU A 268 -34.84 4.47 2.78
CA LEU A 268 -35.05 3.04 2.62
C LEU A 268 -36.49 2.63 2.89
N THR A 269 -36.89 1.51 2.30
CA THR A 269 -38.17 0.84 2.61
C THR A 269 -38.10 0.13 3.97
N SER A 270 -39.26 -0.14 4.57
CA SER A 270 -39.33 -0.93 5.82
C SER A 270 -38.74 -2.33 5.68
N THR A 271 -38.89 -2.97 4.51
CA THR A 271 -38.31 -4.27 4.19
C THR A 271 -36.78 -4.22 4.18
N GLN A 272 -36.17 -3.23 3.51
CA GLN A 272 -34.72 -3.04 3.49
C GLN A 272 -34.16 -2.76 4.89
N ILE A 273 -34.83 -1.91 5.67
CA ILE A 273 -34.44 -1.64 7.07
C ILE A 273 -34.49 -2.91 7.92
N SER A 274 -35.50 -3.76 7.74
CA SER A 274 -35.60 -5.04 8.45
C SER A 274 -34.46 -5.98 8.07
N ARG A 275 -34.16 -6.12 6.78
CA ARG A 275 -33.08 -6.96 6.27
C ARG A 275 -31.69 -6.48 6.72
N LEU A 276 -31.48 -5.16 6.82
CA LEU A 276 -30.23 -4.62 7.38
C LEU A 276 -30.04 -4.97 8.85
N LYS A 277 -31.13 -4.95 9.64
CA LYS A 277 -31.09 -5.40 11.04
C LYS A 277 -30.80 -6.89 11.14
N GLU A 278 -31.32 -7.69 10.21
CA GLU A 278 -31.01 -9.12 10.11
C GLU A 278 -29.53 -9.33 9.76
N ALA A 279 -29.03 -8.67 8.72
CA ALA A 279 -27.62 -8.70 8.30
C ALA A 279 -26.67 -8.33 9.45
N ALA A 280 -26.98 -7.27 10.20
CA ALA A 280 -26.19 -6.84 11.35
C ALA A 280 -26.11 -7.87 12.50
N ASN A 281 -26.92 -8.94 12.44
CA ASN A 281 -26.90 -10.05 13.39
C ASN A 281 -26.55 -11.40 12.75
N SER A 282 -26.26 -11.43 11.44
CA SER A 282 -26.01 -12.65 10.67
C SER A 282 -24.55 -12.76 10.27
N ASP A 283 -23.92 -13.92 10.53
CA ASP A 283 -22.59 -14.22 10.00
C ASP A 283 -22.62 -14.61 8.51
N GLU A 284 -23.80 -15.02 8.01
CA GLU A 284 -24.07 -15.28 6.59
C GLU A 284 -24.59 -14.02 5.88
N THR A 285 -24.36 -13.94 4.56
CA THR A 285 -24.85 -12.84 3.72
C THR A 285 -26.38 -12.81 3.66
N VAL A 286 -26.95 -11.62 3.85
CA VAL A 286 -28.39 -11.33 3.75
C VAL A 286 -28.63 -10.36 2.60
N MET A 287 -29.50 -10.73 1.66
CA MET A 287 -29.93 -9.84 0.58
C MET A 287 -30.78 -8.69 1.14
N ILE A 288 -30.33 -7.46 0.96
CA ILE A 288 -31.07 -6.25 1.33
C ILE A 288 -32.03 -5.84 0.21
N ARG A 289 -31.55 -5.88 -1.04
CA ARG A 289 -32.33 -5.75 -2.28
C ARG A 289 -31.86 -6.80 -3.28
N THR A 290 -32.78 -7.65 -3.72
CA THR A 290 -32.50 -8.73 -4.67
C THR A 290 -32.51 -8.25 -6.12
N ALA A 291 -31.93 -9.04 -7.03
CA ALA A 291 -32.01 -8.79 -8.48
C ALA A 291 -33.45 -8.64 -9.00
N ALA A 292 -34.39 -9.45 -8.47
CA ALA A 292 -35.80 -9.37 -8.86
C ALA A 292 -36.48 -8.07 -8.40
N GLU A 293 -35.96 -7.41 -7.36
CA GLU A 293 -36.52 -6.17 -6.83
C GLU A 293 -35.94 -4.91 -7.51
N VAL A 294 -34.95 -5.05 -8.41
CA VAL A 294 -34.27 -3.89 -9.02
C VAL A 294 -35.24 -2.99 -9.80
N ASN A 295 -36.13 -3.59 -10.59
CA ASN A 295 -37.08 -2.84 -11.41
C ASN A 295 -38.45 -2.62 -10.73
N GLU A 296 -38.62 -3.05 -9.48
CA GLU A 296 -39.88 -2.92 -8.75
C GLU A 296 -40.00 -1.56 -8.07
N ALA A 297 -41.06 -0.81 -8.37
CA ALA A 297 -41.32 0.50 -7.75
C ALA A 297 -41.43 0.41 -6.22
N SER A 298 -41.95 -0.70 -5.69
CA SER A 298 -42.03 -0.95 -4.25
C SER A 298 -40.67 -1.14 -3.56
N SER A 299 -39.57 -1.28 -4.32
CA SER A 299 -38.22 -1.33 -3.77
C SER A 299 -37.68 0.04 -3.34
N ARG A 300 -38.45 1.11 -3.57
CA ARG A 300 -38.10 2.51 -3.24
C ARG A 300 -39.17 3.14 -2.34
N PRO A 301 -38.79 4.04 -1.41
CA PRO A 301 -39.77 4.74 -0.56
C PRO A 301 -40.56 5.82 -1.31
N LYS A 302 -40.05 6.27 -2.47
CA LYS A 302 -40.65 7.29 -3.32
C LYS A 302 -40.33 6.99 -4.79
N ASN A 303 -41.31 7.21 -5.67
CA ASN A 303 -41.19 6.87 -7.10
C ASN A 303 -40.82 8.06 -8.01
N GLU A 304 -40.77 9.29 -7.47
CA GLU A 304 -40.46 10.51 -8.24
C GLU A 304 -39.69 11.55 -7.41
N GLY A 305 -38.97 12.44 -8.09
CA GLY A 305 -38.18 13.51 -7.49
C GLY A 305 -36.87 12.97 -6.88
N THR A 306 -36.45 13.55 -5.76
CA THR A 306 -35.15 13.24 -5.14
C THR A 306 -35.28 12.74 -3.70
N LEU A 307 -34.22 12.10 -3.23
CA LEU A 307 -33.97 11.75 -1.83
C LEU A 307 -32.58 12.25 -1.42
N THR A 308 -32.43 12.67 -0.17
CA THR A 308 -31.14 13.07 0.40
C THR A 308 -30.67 12.05 1.41
N TRP A 309 -29.57 11.37 1.10
CA TRP A 309 -28.90 10.41 1.97
C TRP A 309 -27.88 11.16 2.83
N LYS A 310 -27.88 10.92 4.14
CA LYS A 310 -27.05 11.62 5.11
C LYS A 310 -26.07 10.63 5.73
N PHE A 311 -24.79 10.89 5.59
CA PHE A 311 -23.74 10.02 6.12
C PHE A 311 -22.86 10.73 7.13
N LYS A 312 -22.27 9.95 8.04
CA LYS A 312 -21.29 10.42 9.01
C LYS A 312 -20.11 9.45 9.08
N CYS A 313 -18.89 9.97 8.91
CA CYS A 313 -17.66 9.20 9.10
C CYS A 313 -16.77 9.95 10.10
N ILE A 314 -16.33 9.27 11.15
CA ILE A 314 -15.59 9.87 12.28
C ILE A 314 -14.11 9.51 12.16
N GLN A 315 -13.24 10.46 12.48
CA GLN A 315 -11.79 10.24 12.54
C GLN A 315 -11.26 9.57 11.26
N THR A 316 -11.65 10.13 10.12
CA THR A 316 -11.24 9.66 8.80
C THR A 316 -10.48 10.76 8.06
N ARG A 317 -9.86 10.42 6.95
CA ARG A 317 -9.08 11.32 6.10
C ARG A 317 -9.76 11.64 4.76
N ASP A 318 -10.70 10.81 4.31
CA ASP A 318 -11.47 10.99 3.08
C ASP A 318 -12.84 10.28 3.17
N VAL A 319 -13.73 10.55 2.21
CA VAL A 319 -15.01 9.87 2.02
C VAL A 319 -15.34 9.73 0.53
N ALA A 320 -15.84 8.56 0.14
CA ALA A 320 -16.34 8.29 -1.20
C ALA A 320 -17.76 7.70 -1.15
N TRP A 321 -18.44 7.71 -2.29
CA TRP A 321 -19.79 7.18 -2.41
C TRP A 321 -20.08 6.68 -3.82
N ALA A 322 -21.10 5.82 -3.92
CA ALA A 322 -21.62 5.36 -5.20
C ALA A 322 -23.15 5.45 -5.22
N SER A 323 -23.72 5.66 -6.40
CA SER A 323 -25.16 5.76 -6.57
C SER A 323 -25.66 5.15 -7.87
N SER A 324 -26.73 4.37 -7.76
CA SER A 324 -27.41 3.80 -8.92
C SER A 324 -28.81 3.31 -8.57
N LYS A 325 -29.70 3.28 -9.56
CA LYS A 325 -30.95 2.52 -9.47
C LYS A 325 -30.76 1.02 -9.71
N SER A 326 -29.64 0.61 -10.33
CA SER A 326 -29.35 -0.77 -10.75
C SER A 326 -28.86 -1.69 -9.62
N PHE A 327 -28.59 -1.15 -8.43
CA PHE A 327 -27.93 -1.91 -7.36
C PHE A 327 -28.80 -3.04 -6.81
N VAL A 328 -28.30 -4.27 -6.99
CA VAL A 328 -28.47 -5.35 -6.01
C VAL A 328 -27.63 -5.00 -4.78
N TRP A 329 -28.11 -5.38 -3.60
CA TRP A 329 -27.44 -5.07 -2.33
C TRP A 329 -27.53 -6.23 -1.36
N ASP A 330 -26.41 -6.67 -0.82
CA ASP A 330 -26.31 -7.64 0.26
C ASP A 330 -25.34 -7.20 1.36
N ALA A 331 -25.48 -7.80 2.55
CA ALA A 331 -24.69 -7.44 3.73
C ALA A 331 -24.56 -8.58 4.74
N ALA A 332 -23.51 -8.54 5.57
CA ALA A 332 -23.25 -9.47 6.67
C ALA A 332 -22.58 -8.74 7.85
N LYS A 333 -22.73 -9.27 9.06
CA LYS A 333 -22.06 -8.78 10.27
C LYS A 333 -20.57 -9.15 10.23
N MET A 334 -19.71 -8.21 10.61
CA MET A 334 -18.29 -8.45 10.93
C MET A 334 -18.10 -8.46 12.44
N ASN A 335 -17.31 -9.40 12.97
CA ASN A 335 -16.97 -9.52 14.38
C ASN A 335 -15.56 -8.97 14.61
N LEU A 336 -15.43 -7.99 15.51
CA LEU A 336 -14.16 -7.31 15.78
C LEU A 336 -13.52 -7.78 17.10
N PRO A 337 -12.19 -7.70 17.26
CA PRO A 337 -11.47 -8.25 18.43
C PRO A 337 -11.97 -7.76 19.80
N SER A 338 -12.43 -6.51 19.91
CA SER A 338 -12.98 -5.95 21.15
C SER A 338 -14.38 -6.44 21.50
N GLY A 339 -15.00 -7.28 20.66
CA GLY A 339 -16.39 -7.71 20.76
C GLY A 339 -17.39 -6.72 20.15
N LYS A 340 -16.91 -5.64 19.52
CA LYS A 340 -17.74 -4.79 18.65
C LYS A 340 -18.12 -5.53 17.37
N THR A 341 -19.15 -5.01 16.71
CA THR A 341 -19.57 -5.47 15.39
C THR A 341 -19.56 -4.31 14.40
N ALA A 342 -19.28 -4.61 13.14
CA ALA A 342 -19.44 -3.70 12.00
C ALA A 342 -20.21 -4.44 10.89
N LEU A 343 -20.53 -3.76 9.79
CA LEU A 343 -21.27 -4.35 8.67
C LEU A 343 -20.39 -4.44 7.41
N ALA A 344 -20.22 -5.64 6.85
CA ALA A 344 -19.73 -5.84 5.50
C ALA A 344 -20.93 -5.74 4.53
N GLN A 345 -20.77 -5.08 3.40
CA GLN A 345 -21.81 -5.00 2.38
C GLN A 345 -21.24 -4.85 0.98
N SER A 346 -22.04 -5.24 -0.02
CA SER A 346 -21.69 -5.11 -1.43
C SER A 346 -22.87 -4.59 -2.24
N VAL A 347 -22.59 -3.75 -3.23
CA VAL A 347 -23.57 -3.36 -4.26
C VAL A 347 -23.03 -3.61 -5.65
N TYR A 348 -23.88 -4.18 -6.50
CA TYR A 348 -23.49 -4.60 -7.85
C TYR A 348 -24.72 -4.67 -8.77
N PRO A 349 -24.54 -4.60 -10.10
CA PRO A 349 -25.66 -4.79 -11.02
C PRO A 349 -26.04 -6.28 -11.14
N ALA A 350 -27.31 -6.56 -11.48
CA ALA A 350 -27.87 -7.91 -11.41
C ALA A 350 -27.14 -8.92 -12.30
N GLU A 351 -26.61 -8.48 -13.44
CA GLU A 351 -25.89 -9.30 -14.42
C GLU A 351 -24.59 -9.94 -13.88
N VAL A 352 -24.03 -9.43 -12.78
CA VAL A 352 -22.80 -9.97 -12.16
C VAL A 352 -23.04 -10.62 -10.80
N GLY A 353 -24.28 -10.79 -10.37
CA GLY A 353 -24.63 -11.30 -9.03
C GLY A 353 -24.47 -12.81 -8.80
N SER A 354 -23.79 -13.55 -9.67
CA SER A 354 -23.53 -15.00 -9.46
C SER A 354 -22.32 -15.23 -8.55
N ASP A 355 -22.23 -16.39 -7.89
CA ASP A 355 -21.08 -16.77 -7.05
C ASP A 355 -19.74 -16.81 -7.80
N ALA A 356 -19.76 -17.05 -9.12
CA ALA A 356 -18.56 -16.98 -9.95
C ALA A 356 -18.06 -15.54 -10.20
N LYS A 357 -18.87 -14.55 -9.81
CA LYS A 357 -18.68 -13.11 -9.95
C LYS A 357 -18.88 -12.47 -8.57
N TRP A 358 -19.81 -11.53 -8.44
CA TRP A 358 -19.99 -10.70 -7.24
C TRP A 358 -20.82 -11.34 -6.12
N GLY A 359 -21.43 -12.51 -6.33
CA GLY A 359 -22.28 -13.17 -5.33
C GLY A 359 -21.58 -13.50 -4.01
N ARG A 360 -20.25 -13.61 -4.01
CA ARG A 360 -19.40 -13.83 -2.82
C ARG A 360 -18.70 -12.56 -2.30
N SER A 361 -18.97 -11.39 -2.89
CA SER A 361 -18.24 -10.15 -2.54
C SER A 361 -18.29 -9.85 -1.04
N THR A 362 -19.47 -9.92 -0.42
CA THR A 362 -19.62 -9.62 1.03
C THR A 362 -18.92 -10.63 1.94
N GLU A 363 -18.79 -11.89 1.52
CA GLU A 363 -17.96 -12.89 2.22
C GLU A 363 -16.49 -12.44 2.20
N TYR A 364 -15.99 -11.99 1.04
CA TYR A 364 -14.61 -11.53 0.89
C TYR A 364 -14.34 -10.26 1.72
N VAL A 365 -15.25 -9.28 1.66
CA VAL A 365 -15.16 -8.07 2.52
C VAL A 365 -15.04 -8.45 3.99
N LYS A 366 -15.96 -9.30 4.47
CA LYS A 366 -15.99 -9.75 5.87
C LYS A 366 -14.69 -10.44 6.25
N ALA A 367 -14.22 -11.39 5.44
CA ALA A 367 -13.03 -12.17 5.73
C ALA A 367 -11.76 -11.29 5.79
N SER A 368 -11.57 -10.39 4.82
CA SER A 368 -10.43 -9.47 4.79
C SER A 368 -10.41 -8.56 6.02
N VAL A 369 -11.54 -7.89 6.31
CA VAL A 369 -11.61 -6.94 7.43
C VAL A 369 -11.46 -7.64 8.79
N GLU A 370 -12.07 -8.81 8.99
CA GLU A 370 -11.91 -9.58 10.23
C GLU A 370 -10.46 -10.04 10.42
N PHE A 371 -9.81 -10.54 9.37
CA PHE A 371 -8.42 -10.99 9.42
C PHE A 371 -7.47 -9.84 9.79
N TYR A 372 -7.54 -8.71 9.09
CA TYR A 372 -6.66 -7.56 9.37
C TYR A 372 -6.93 -6.94 10.75
N SER A 373 -8.19 -6.97 11.20
CA SER A 373 -8.55 -6.50 12.54
C SER A 373 -7.89 -7.31 13.65
N ASP A 374 -7.84 -8.63 13.49
CA ASP A 374 -7.19 -9.54 14.43
C ASP A 374 -5.65 -9.47 14.33
N TYR A 375 -5.13 -9.44 13.10
CA TYR A 375 -3.69 -9.48 12.89
C TYR A 375 -2.99 -8.17 13.32
N ILE A 376 -3.52 -7.00 12.96
CA ILE A 376 -2.77 -5.73 13.04
C ILE A 376 -3.39 -4.75 14.04
N PHE A 377 -4.61 -4.32 13.76
CA PHE A 377 -5.28 -3.24 14.50
C PHE A 377 -6.78 -3.31 14.23
N GLU A 378 -7.65 -3.13 15.23
CA GLU A 378 -9.10 -3.25 15.02
C GLU A 378 -9.64 -2.22 14.02
N TYR A 379 -10.43 -2.68 13.04
CA TYR A 379 -11.14 -1.83 12.08
C TYR A 379 -12.00 -0.76 12.78
N SER A 380 -11.89 0.48 12.32
CA SER A 380 -12.42 1.66 13.03
C SER A 380 -13.75 2.18 12.50
N TYR A 381 -14.18 1.76 11.31
CA TYR A 381 -15.39 2.25 10.66
C TYR A 381 -16.61 1.35 10.93
N PRO A 382 -17.84 1.89 10.91
CA PRO A 382 -19.05 1.11 11.21
C PRO A 382 -19.46 0.15 10.08
N VAL A 383 -19.00 0.42 8.85
CA VAL A 383 -19.39 -0.29 7.63
C VAL A 383 -18.17 -0.43 6.70
N ALA A 384 -18.09 -1.53 5.97
CA ALA A 384 -17.15 -1.81 4.90
C ALA A 384 -17.95 -2.14 3.62
N THR A 385 -17.81 -1.34 2.57
CA THR A 385 -18.66 -1.39 1.36
C THR A 385 -17.85 -1.70 0.12
N ASN A 386 -18.18 -2.77 -0.61
CA ASN A 386 -17.63 -3.01 -1.95
C ASN A 386 -18.62 -2.59 -3.04
N VAL A 387 -18.16 -1.92 -4.09
CA VAL A 387 -19.00 -1.44 -5.19
C VAL A 387 -18.47 -1.94 -6.51
N ALA A 388 -19.34 -2.56 -7.30
CA ALA A 388 -19.02 -2.97 -8.67
C ALA A 388 -19.23 -1.82 -9.64
N GLY A 389 -18.21 -1.47 -10.41
CA GLY A 389 -18.35 -0.46 -11.44
C GLY A 389 -17.16 -0.33 -12.39
N VAL A 390 -16.86 0.91 -12.77
CA VAL A 390 -15.87 1.23 -13.81
C VAL A 390 -14.46 1.38 -13.24
N VAL A 391 -14.36 1.71 -11.95
CA VAL A 391 -13.10 1.77 -11.23
C VAL A 391 -12.70 0.34 -10.81
N SER A 392 -11.47 -0.05 -11.10
CA SER A 392 -11.02 -1.45 -11.04
C SER A 392 -9.91 -1.67 -10.00
N GLY A 393 -10.20 -1.32 -8.74
CA GLY A 393 -9.25 -1.38 -7.63
C GLY A 393 -8.90 0.03 -7.14
N MET A 394 -9.62 0.49 -6.12
CA MET A 394 -9.40 1.79 -5.49
C MET A 394 -10.03 1.82 -4.09
N GLU A 395 -9.20 2.19 -3.12
CA GLU A 395 -9.48 2.30 -1.71
C GLU A 395 -10.02 3.66 -1.25
N TYR A 396 -11.01 3.65 -0.37
CA TYR A 396 -11.39 4.80 0.46
C TYR A 396 -11.82 4.31 1.85
N PRO A 397 -11.86 5.19 2.86
CA PRO A 397 -12.28 4.82 4.21
C PRO A 397 -13.65 4.12 4.22
N GLY A 398 -13.65 2.83 4.52
CA GLY A 398 -14.82 1.96 4.60
C GLY A 398 -15.62 1.76 3.31
N ILE A 399 -15.08 2.13 2.15
CA ILE A 399 -15.69 1.87 0.84
C ILE A 399 -14.61 1.68 -0.22
N VAL A 400 -14.76 0.67 -1.06
CA VAL A 400 -13.82 0.36 -2.13
C VAL A 400 -14.57 0.16 -3.44
N PHE A 401 -13.91 0.47 -4.55
CA PHE A 401 -14.45 0.28 -5.90
C PHE A 401 -13.66 -0.82 -6.62
N CYS A 402 -14.36 -1.85 -7.09
CA CYS A 402 -13.77 -2.97 -7.82
C CYS A 402 -14.43 -3.14 -9.19
N GLY A 403 -13.71 -3.78 -10.11
CA GLY A 403 -14.15 -3.93 -11.48
C GLY A 403 -15.42 -4.77 -11.54
N VAL A 404 -16.42 -4.30 -12.29
CA VAL A 404 -17.67 -5.05 -12.49
C VAL A 404 -17.45 -6.45 -13.07
N ASP A 405 -16.38 -6.63 -13.85
CA ASP A 405 -16.03 -7.90 -14.49
C ASP A 405 -15.22 -8.84 -13.58
N ASP A 406 -14.84 -8.42 -12.37
CA ASP A 406 -14.12 -9.28 -11.43
C ASP A 406 -14.94 -10.50 -10.99
N GLY A 407 -14.24 -11.60 -10.67
CA GLY A 407 -14.85 -12.82 -10.16
C GLY A 407 -13.84 -13.83 -9.64
N GLY A 408 -14.31 -14.76 -8.79
CA GLY A 408 -13.47 -15.79 -8.18
C GLY A 408 -12.21 -15.21 -7.52
N ALA A 409 -11.05 -15.76 -7.85
CA ALA A 409 -9.75 -15.32 -7.33
C ALA A 409 -9.39 -13.87 -7.67
N SER A 410 -9.86 -13.33 -8.81
CA SER A 410 -9.64 -11.91 -9.17
C SER A 410 -10.37 -10.99 -8.21
N LEU A 411 -11.65 -11.30 -7.96
CA LEU A 411 -12.46 -10.52 -7.03
C LEU A 411 -11.93 -10.63 -5.59
N TRP A 412 -11.52 -11.83 -5.15
CA TRP A 412 -10.83 -11.98 -3.87
C TRP A 412 -9.59 -11.10 -3.79
N GLY A 413 -8.67 -11.22 -4.77
CA GLY A 413 -7.40 -10.50 -4.76
C GLY A 413 -7.57 -8.99 -4.70
N VAL A 414 -8.44 -8.42 -5.53
CA VAL A 414 -8.71 -6.97 -5.50
C VAL A 414 -9.47 -6.56 -4.23
N THR A 415 -10.50 -7.30 -3.81
CA THR A 415 -11.26 -6.96 -2.59
C THR A 415 -10.35 -6.97 -1.37
N ASP A 416 -9.52 -8.00 -1.24
CA ASP A 416 -8.60 -8.16 -0.12
C ASP A 416 -7.52 -7.08 -0.08
N HIS A 417 -6.98 -6.71 -1.25
CA HIS A 417 -6.08 -5.58 -1.42
C HIS A 417 -6.78 -4.28 -1.02
N GLU A 418 -7.88 -3.90 -1.67
CA GLU A 418 -8.52 -2.60 -1.42
C GLU A 418 -9.01 -2.43 0.03
N PHE A 419 -9.47 -3.50 0.69
CA PHE A 419 -9.86 -3.40 2.10
C PHE A 419 -8.66 -3.34 3.04
N GLY A 420 -7.53 -3.95 2.71
CA GLY A 420 -6.29 -3.82 3.48
C GLY A 420 -5.79 -2.37 3.56
N HIS A 421 -6.12 -1.54 2.57
CA HIS A 421 -5.82 -0.12 2.62
C HIS A 421 -6.55 0.65 3.74
N ASN A 422 -7.59 0.09 4.37
CA ASN A 422 -8.17 0.68 5.58
C ASN A 422 -7.17 0.77 6.74
N TRP A 423 -6.09 0.00 6.71
CA TRP A 423 -4.94 0.17 7.61
C TRP A 423 -3.90 1.12 7.01
N PHE A 424 -3.54 0.91 5.75
CA PHE A 424 -2.50 1.67 5.05
C PHE A 424 -3.08 2.31 3.77
N PRO A 425 -3.43 3.60 3.72
CA PRO A 425 -3.05 4.62 4.67
C PRO A 425 -4.22 5.19 5.50
N MET A 426 -5.39 4.52 5.57
CA MET A 426 -6.56 5.12 6.23
C MET A 426 -6.46 5.18 7.75
N ILE A 427 -5.76 4.24 8.40
CA ILE A 427 -5.44 4.32 9.84
C ILE A 427 -4.03 4.85 10.03
N VAL A 428 -3.04 4.35 9.28
CA VAL A 428 -1.65 4.81 9.35
C VAL A 428 -1.41 5.78 8.19
N GLY A 429 -1.44 7.08 8.46
CA GLY A 429 -1.53 8.10 7.42
C GLY A 429 -0.21 8.41 6.72
N SER A 430 0.39 7.47 6.00
CA SER A 430 1.59 7.71 5.21
C SER A 430 1.35 8.69 4.05
N ASN A 431 2.44 9.35 3.62
CA ASN A 431 2.43 10.28 2.50
C ASN A 431 2.61 9.54 1.16
N GLU A 432 1.52 8.97 0.66
CA GLU A 432 1.49 8.17 -0.56
C GLU A 432 1.97 8.92 -1.81
N ARG A 433 1.79 10.25 -1.83
CA ARG A 433 2.31 11.13 -2.90
C ARG A 433 3.83 11.07 -3.02
N LYS A 434 4.54 10.54 -2.00
CA LYS A 434 5.99 10.39 -1.99
C LYS A 434 6.44 8.95 -1.74
N TYR A 435 5.69 8.20 -0.94
CA TYR A 435 6.11 6.92 -0.40
C TYR A 435 5.03 5.86 -0.64
N ALA A 436 4.47 5.77 -1.85
CA ALA A 436 3.43 4.80 -2.21
C ALA A 436 3.77 3.34 -1.82
N TRP A 437 5.06 3.00 -1.76
CA TRP A 437 5.50 1.69 -1.29
C TRP A 437 5.14 1.36 0.16
N MET A 438 4.96 2.36 1.03
CA MET A 438 4.49 2.14 2.40
C MET A 438 3.02 1.76 2.44
N ASP A 439 2.27 2.10 1.40
CA ASP A 439 0.83 1.89 1.35
C ASP A 439 0.63 0.55 0.63
N GLU A 440 1.05 0.51 -0.63
CA GLU A 440 0.94 -0.64 -1.52
C GLU A 440 1.77 -1.84 -1.10
N GLY A 441 2.98 -1.60 -0.60
CA GLY A 441 3.90 -2.64 -0.18
C GLY A 441 3.51 -3.31 1.11
N PHE A 442 3.07 -2.52 2.09
CA PHE A 442 2.57 -3.04 3.37
C PHE A 442 1.29 -3.82 3.13
N ASN A 443 0.41 -3.30 2.26
CA ASN A 443 -0.81 -3.99 1.88
C ASN A 443 -0.51 -5.32 1.17
N THR A 444 0.36 -5.32 0.15
CA THR A 444 0.78 -6.54 -0.57
C THR A 444 1.32 -7.62 0.38
N PHE A 445 2.08 -7.23 1.40
CA PHE A 445 2.58 -8.15 2.41
C PHE A 445 1.45 -8.80 3.23
N ILE A 446 0.50 -8.00 3.74
CA ILE A 446 -0.59 -8.53 4.57
C ILE A 446 -1.60 -9.34 3.75
N ASN A 447 -1.77 -9.05 2.45
CA ASN A 447 -2.63 -9.83 1.54
C ASN A 447 -2.14 -11.29 1.38
N GLY A 448 -0.82 -11.49 1.45
CA GLY A 448 -0.24 -12.83 1.44
C GLY A 448 -0.66 -13.66 2.66
N LEU A 449 -0.77 -13.01 3.82
CA LEU A 449 -1.18 -13.64 5.08
C LEU A 449 -2.69 -13.91 5.10
N SER A 450 -3.51 -12.95 4.69
CA SER A 450 -4.98 -13.10 4.60
C SER A 450 -5.36 -14.18 3.59
N SER A 451 -4.75 -14.19 2.41
CA SER A 451 -5.03 -15.20 1.37
C SER A 451 -4.67 -16.61 1.82
N LYS A 452 -3.63 -16.77 2.64
CA LYS A 452 -3.26 -18.04 3.24
C LYS A 452 -4.26 -18.50 4.32
N ALA A 453 -4.87 -17.55 5.03
CA ALA A 453 -5.87 -17.83 6.07
C ALA A 453 -7.28 -18.06 5.51
N PHE A 454 -7.63 -17.39 4.41
CA PHE A 454 -8.96 -17.43 3.83
C PHE A 454 -9.30 -18.83 3.29
N ASN A 455 -10.35 -19.44 3.84
CA ASN A 455 -10.90 -20.74 3.43
C ASN A 455 -9.82 -21.82 3.22
N ASP A 456 -8.91 -21.97 4.19
CA ASP A 456 -7.79 -22.90 4.14
C ASP A 456 -6.86 -22.72 2.92
N GLY A 457 -6.71 -21.46 2.47
CA GLY A 457 -5.87 -21.08 1.35
C GLY A 457 -6.55 -21.21 -0.01
N GLU A 458 -7.86 -20.98 -0.11
CA GLU A 458 -8.67 -21.15 -1.33
C GLU A 458 -8.03 -20.48 -2.57
N PHE A 459 -7.43 -19.31 -2.38
CA PHE A 459 -6.78 -18.53 -3.45
C PHE A 459 -5.27 -18.33 -3.25
N TYR A 460 -4.67 -19.01 -2.28
CA TYR A 460 -3.24 -18.88 -1.99
C TYR A 460 -2.39 -19.68 -2.96
N SER A 461 -1.33 -19.06 -3.49
CA SER A 461 -0.29 -19.75 -4.25
C SER A 461 1.09 -19.38 -3.74
N PRO A 462 1.97 -20.34 -3.43
CA PRO A 462 3.33 -20.05 -2.98
C PRO A 462 4.17 -19.46 -4.13
N LEU A 463 5.07 -18.55 -3.78
CA LEU A 463 5.95 -17.85 -4.71
C LEU A 463 7.35 -18.50 -4.76
N ASN A 464 7.86 -18.80 -5.95
CA ASN A 464 9.28 -19.15 -6.13
C ASN A 464 10.10 -17.86 -6.33
N ARG A 465 10.60 -17.26 -5.25
CA ARG A 465 11.24 -15.93 -5.26
C ARG A 465 12.46 -15.86 -6.18
N ARG A 466 13.25 -16.94 -6.28
CA ARG A 466 14.40 -17.02 -7.19
C ARG A 466 14.04 -16.85 -8.66
N GLN A 467 12.88 -17.35 -9.10
CA GLN A 467 12.43 -17.18 -10.49
C GLN A 467 12.13 -15.72 -10.85
N TYR A 468 11.83 -14.87 -9.86
CA TYR A 468 11.53 -13.46 -10.07
C TYR A 468 12.76 -12.54 -9.99
N ALA A 469 13.90 -13.04 -9.50
CA ALA A 469 15.13 -12.24 -9.36
C ALA A 469 15.53 -11.46 -10.63
N PRO A 470 15.49 -12.05 -11.85
CA PRO A 470 15.85 -11.31 -13.08
C PRO A 470 14.93 -10.14 -13.41
N TYR A 471 13.70 -10.14 -12.90
CA TYR A 471 12.72 -9.08 -13.13
C TYR A 471 12.73 -8.02 -12.04
N MET A 472 13.35 -8.31 -10.89
CA MET A 472 13.24 -7.53 -9.66
C MET A 472 14.27 -6.41 -9.53
N PHE A 473 15.47 -6.61 -10.07
CA PHE A 473 16.60 -5.69 -9.94
C PHE A 473 17.05 -5.11 -11.29
N GLY A 474 17.91 -4.09 -11.24
CA GLY A 474 18.36 -3.30 -12.39
C GLY A 474 17.30 -2.28 -12.85
N ARG A 475 16.48 -1.76 -11.94
CA ARG A 475 15.31 -0.89 -12.20
C ARG A 475 15.28 0.29 -11.21
N ASP A 476 14.12 0.92 -11.03
CA ASP A 476 13.94 2.00 -10.05
C ASP A 476 14.00 1.46 -8.61
N ALA A 477 14.66 2.19 -7.72
CA ALA A 477 14.63 1.93 -6.28
C ALA A 477 13.25 2.24 -5.69
N ILE A 478 12.90 1.56 -4.60
CA ILE A 478 11.59 1.67 -3.93
C ILE A 478 11.33 3.09 -3.39
N LEU A 479 12.37 3.77 -2.90
CA LEU A 479 12.24 5.12 -2.31
C LEU A 479 11.83 6.21 -3.31
N ASN A 480 11.91 5.95 -4.61
CA ASN A 480 11.53 6.93 -5.63
C ASN A 480 10.03 7.29 -5.53
N ILE A 481 9.70 8.56 -5.73
CA ILE A 481 8.30 9.01 -5.72
C ILE A 481 7.52 8.43 -6.92
N PRO A 482 6.20 8.23 -6.81
CA PRO A 482 5.38 7.68 -7.89
C PRO A 482 5.57 8.38 -9.24
N GLU A 483 5.69 9.71 -9.25
CA GLU A 483 5.80 10.50 -10.46
C GLU A 483 7.11 10.31 -11.26
N VAL A 484 8.15 9.71 -10.67
CA VAL A 484 9.44 9.48 -11.37
C VAL A 484 9.71 8.01 -11.69
N ILE A 485 8.95 7.10 -11.08
CA ILE A 485 9.04 5.67 -11.39
C ILE A 485 8.52 5.43 -12.81
N GLN A 486 9.20 4.57 -13.58
CA GLN A 486 8.72 4.21 -14.91
C GLN A 486 7.37 3.49 -14.80
N SER A 487 6.41 3.83 -15.67
CA SER A 487 5.05 3.30 -15.57
C SER A 487 4.98 1.76 -15.62
N ASN A 488 5.89 1.11 -16.36
CA ASN A 488 6.00 -0.35 -16.43
C ASN A 488 6.73 -0.97 -15.22
N ASN A 489 7.25 -0.16 -14.31
CA ASN A 489 7.97 -0.56 -13.11
C ASN A 489 7.22 -0.21 -11.81
N PHE A 490 6.16 0.61 -11.88
CA PHE A 490 5.39 1.04 -10.71
C PHE A 490 4.87 -0.14 -9.88
N GLY A 491 4.25 -1.13 -10.53
CA GLY A 491 3.77 -2.35 -9.86
C GLY A 491 4.87 -3.11 -9.12
N LEU A 492 6.12 -3.05 -9.61
CA LEU A 492 7.24 -3.69 -8.94
C LEU A 492 7.75 -2.87 -7.75
N ALA A 493 7.97 -1.57 -7.97
CA ALA A 493 8.60 -0.69 -6.99
C ALA A 493 7.68 -0.29 -5.83
N ALA A 494 6.37 -0.18 -6.07
CA ALA A 494 5.39 0.17 -5.04
C ALA A 494 4.76 -1.06 -4.36
N TYR A 495 4.53 -2.18 -5.06
CA TYR A 495 3.78 -3.32 -4.53
C TYR A 495 4.69 -4.51 -4.23
N PHE A 496 5.18 -5.17 -5.28
CA PHE A 496 5.76 -6.50 -5.16
C PHE A 496 7.10 -6.51 -4.42
N LYS A 497 8.04 -5.63 -4.77
CA LYS A 497 9.38 -5.61 -4.15
C LYS A 497 9.32 -5.16 -2.68
N PRO A 498 8.54 -4.12 -2.31
CA PRO A 498 8.31 -3.79 -0.90
C PRO A 498 7.67 -4.93 -0.09
N GLY A 499 6.58 -5.52 -0.58
CA GLY A 499 5.91 -6.64 0.11
C GLY A 499 6.81 -7.85 0.28
N LEU A 500 7.57 -8.20 -0.77
CA LEU A 500 8.59 -9.25 -0.68
C LEU A 500 9.71 -8.89 0.32
N GLY A 501 10.07 -7.62 0.44
CA GLY A 501 11.06 -7.18 1.43
C GLY A 501 10.61 -7.45 2.87
N LEU A 502 9.33 -7.17 3.16
CA LEU A 502 8.74 -7.48 4.46
C LEU A 502 8.67 -8.97 4.73
N ASP A 503 8.30 -9.76 3.72
CA ASP A 503 8.40 -11.22 3.75
C ASP A 503 9.81 -11.65 4.14
N LEU A 504 10.86 -11.18 3.44
CA LEU A 504 12.25 -11.55 3.73
C LEU A 504 12.66 -11.20 5.17
N LEU A 505 12.25 -10.04 5.67
CA LEU A 505 12.51 -9.64 7.05
C LEU A 505 11.83 -10.59 8.04
N ARG A 506 10.53 -10.86 7.85
CA ARG A 506 9.76 -11.76 8.70
C ARG A 506 10.28 -13.19 8.67
N GLU A 507 10.73 -13.64 7.52
CA GLU A 507 11.00 -15.05 7.27
C GLU A 507 12.46 -15.48 7.40
N LEU A 508 13.40 -14.58 7.14
CA LEU A 508 14.82 -14.89 7.01
C LEU A 508 15.73 -14.04 7.91
N VAL A 509 15.26 -12.89 8.40
CA VAL A 509 16.09 -11.96 9.18
C VAL A 509 15.66 -11.92 10.65
N LEU A 510 14.41 -11.52 10.91
CA LEU A 510 13.90 -11.32 12.27
C LEU A 510 13.20 -12.56 12.84
N GLY A 511 12.56 -13.35 11.97
CA GLY A 511 11.59 -14.35 12.39
C GLY A 511 10.22 -13.73 12.68
N GLU A 512 9.18 -14.57 12.58
CA GLU A 512 7.77 -14.19 12.66
C GLU A 512 7.40 -13.43 13.95
N ASP A 513 7.80 -13.93 15.12
CA ASP A 513 7.47 -13.33 16.41
C ASP A 513 8.01 -11.89 16.56
N ARG A 514 9.30 -11.68 16.27
CA ARG A 514 9.95 -10.37 16.37
C ARG A 514 9.43 -9.39 15.33
N PHE A 515 9.25 -9.85 14.10
CA PHE A 515 8.73 -9.01 13.02
C PHE A 515 7.29 -8.59 13.31
N ASP A 516 6.40 -9.53 13.64
CA ASP A 516 4.98 -9.25 13.84
C ASP A 516 4.78 -8.32 15.04
N TYR A 517 5.56 -8.49 16.11
CA TYR A 517 5.56 -7.56 17.25
C TYR A 517 5.94 -6.14 16.83
N ALA A 518 7.05 -5.99 16.09
CA ALA A 518 7.55 -4.69 15.67
C ALA A 518 6.64 -4.00 14.64
N PHE A 519 6.08 -4.76 13.68
CA PHE A 519 5.15 -4.25 12.69
C PHE A 519 3.84 -3.76 13.34
N LYS A 520 3.29 -4.53 14.29
CA LYS A 520 2.11 -4.11 15.07
C LYS A 520 2.41 -2.88 15.93
N GLU A 521 3.60 -2.80 16.53
CA GLU A 521 4.03 -1.65 17.31
C GLU A 521 4.13 -0.37 16.44
N TYR A 522 4.62 -0.48 15.21
CA TYR A 522 4.60 0.62 14.24
C TYR A 522 3.17 1.11 13.98
N VAL A 523 2.25 0.20 13.71
CA VAL A 523 0.84 0.54 13.49
C VAL A 523 0.23 1.17 14.75
N ASN A 524 0.49 0.64 15.94
CA ASN A 524 0.00 1.21 17.19
C ASN A 524 0.52 2.63 17.44
N ARG A 525 1.80 2.89 17.17
CA ARG A 525 2.42 4.22 17.32
C ARG A 525 1.78 5.23 16.37
N TRP A 526 1.54 4.83 15.12
CA TRP A 526 1.17 5.73 14.02
C TRP A 526 -0.29 5.68 13.61
N ALA A 527 -1.13 4.88 14.27
CA ALA A 527 -2.57 4.92 14.10
C ALA A 527 -3.10 6.35 14.31
N PHE A 528 -3.81 6.82 13.29
CA PHE A 528 -4.39 8.14 13.06
C PHE A 528 -3.38 9.31 13.08
N LYS A 529 -2.15 9.05 12.64
CA LYS A 529 -1.04 10.01 12.55
C LYS A 529 -0.33 9.88 11.21
N HIS A 530 0.68 10.72 10.97
CA HIS A 530 1.42 10.76 9.71
C HIS A 530 2.90 10.35 9.85
N PRO A 531 3.23 9.05 9.65
CA PRO A 531 4.62 8.57 9.68
C PRO A 531 5.40 8.91 8.40
N THR A 532 6.72 8.98 8.55
CA THR A 532 7.69 8.93 7.44
C THR A 532 8.29 7.52 7.32
N PRO A 533 8.98 7.19 6.20
CA PRO A 533 9.74 5.94 6.06
C PRO A 533 10.64 5.60 7.23
N PHE A 534 11.24 6.62 7.84
CA PHE A 534 12.20 6.40 8.91
C PHE A 534 11.54 6.15 10.26
N ASP A 535 10.33 6.67 10.49
CA ASP A 535 9.56 6.29 11.68
C ASP A 535 9.22 4.79 11.65
N PHE A 536 9.03 4.23 10.44
CA PHE A 536 8.91 2.79 10.23
C PHE A 536 10.24 2.07 10.49
N TYR A 537 11.34 2.47 9.85
CA TYR A 537 12.65 1.83 10.05
C TYR A 537 13.06 1.80 11.53
N GLU A 538 13.00 2.95 12.20
CA GLU A 538 13.36 3.07 13.61
C GLU A 538 12.45 2.25 14.51
N THR A 539 11.13 2.17 14.22
CA THR A 539 10.23 1.31 15.00
C THR A 539 10.55 -0.16 14.81
N MET A 540 10.82 -0.59 13.56
CA MET A 540 11.19 -1.98 13.29
C MET A 540 12.48 -2.36 14.01
N GLU A 541 13.50 -1.52 13.98
CA GLU A 541 14.78 -1.76 14.66
C GLU A 541 14.65 -1.73 16.20
N ASP A 542 13.94 -0.73 16.75
CA ASP A 542 13.71 -0.56 18.19
C ASP A 542 12.92 -1.73 18.78
N ALA A 543 11.79 -2.08 18.16
CA ALA A 543 10.88 -3.09 18.69
C ALA A 543 11.37 -4.52 18.42
N ALA A 544 12.03 -4.78 17.29
CA ALA A 544 12.61 -6.09 17.00
C ALA A 544 13.97 -6.30 17.68
N GLY A 545 14.67 -5.22 18.04
CA GLY A 545 16.01 -5.25 18.63
C GLY A 545 17.09 -5.71 17.65
N GLU A 546 17.06 -5.22 16.41
CA GLU A 546 18.00 -5.59 15.33
C GLU A 546 18.47 -4.35 14.56
N ASP A 547 19.74 -4.31 14.13
CA ASP A 547 20.20 -3.29 13.18
C ASP A 547 19.88 -3.73 11.75
N LEU A 548 18.92 -3.04 11.13
CA LEU A 548 18.42 -3.31 9.78
C LEU A 548 18.88 -2.27 8.76
N GLY A 549 19.82 -1.39 9.12
CA GLY A 549 20.29 -0.30 8.26
C GLY A 549 20.82 -0.80 6.91
N TRP A 550 21.51 -1.95 6.90
CA TRP A 550 21.99 -2.60 5.67
C TRP A 550 20.83 -3.02 4.73
N PHE A 551 19.71 -3.47 5.31
CA PHE A 551 18.55 -3.92 4.56
C PHE A 551 17.80 -2.74 3.96
N TRP A 552 17.50 -1.71 4.78
CA TRP A 552 16.83 -0.50 4.30
C TRP A 552 17.65 0.20 3.22
N LYS A 553 18.96 0.33 3.42
CA LYS A 553 19.88 0.94 2.46
C LYS A 553 19.89 0.19 1.14
N GLY A 554 20.01 -1.14 1.18
CA GLY A 554 20.15 -1.93 -0.04
C GLY A 554 18.84 -2.24 -0.75
N TRP A 555 17.77 -2.52 -0.01
CA TRP A 555 16.47 -2.95 -0.54
C TRP A 555 15.57 -1.78 -0.91
N ILE A 556 15.44 -0.79 -0.02
CA ILE A 556 14.49 0.33 -0.18
C ILE A 556 15.14 1.52 -0.87
N VAL A 557 16.26 2.00 -0.34
CA VAL A 557 16.91 3.24 -0.82
C VAL A 557 17.66 3.02 -2.12
N ASN A 558 18.28 1.86 -2.27
CA ASN A 558 18.99 1.46 -3.48
C ASN A 558 18.30 0.25 -4.13
N ASP A 559 18.80 -0.13 -5.30
CA ASP A 559 18.40 -1.35 -6.01
C ASP A 559 19.54 -2.37 -5.98
N TRP A 560 20.05 -2.68 -4.78
CA TRP A 560 21.14 -3.62 -4.60
C TRP A 560 20.67 -5.06 -4.83
N LYS A 561 21.52 -5.85 -5.50
CA LYS A 561 21.26 -7.25 -5.85
C LYS A 561 21.79 -8.20 -4.77
N ILE A 562 21.16 -9.37 -4.68
CA ILE A 562 21.57 -10.50 -3.85
C ILE A 562 22.23 -11.55 -4.76
N ASP A 563 23.45 -11.96 -4.46
CA ASP A 563 24.15 -13.09 -5.11
C ASP A 563 25.01 -13.79 -4.06
N LEU A 564 24.58 -14.94 -3.57
CA LEU A 564 25.28 -15.76 -2.59
C LEU A 564 25.79 -17.06 -3.24
N ALA A 565 27.09 -17.30 -3.11
CA ALA A 565 27.76 -18.42 -3.75
C ALA A 565 28.35 -19.41 -2.74
N VAL A 566 28.43 -20.68 -3.14
CA VAL A 566 29.30 -21.68 -2.49
C VAL A 566 30.57 -21.81 -3.33
N ASP A 567 31.69 -21.30 -2.82
CA ASP A 567 32.94 -21.25 -3.59
C ASP A 567 33.75 -22.55 -3.48
N ASP A 568 33.83 -23.14 -2.28
CA ASP A 568 34.69 -24.32 -2.06
C ASP A 568 34.28 -25.18 -0.85
N VAL A 569 34.67 -26.45 -0.89
CA VAL A 569 34.53 -27.42 0.20
C VAL A 569 35.82 -28.22 0.34
N MET A 570 36.51 -28.06 1.48
CA MET A 570 37.79 -28.70 1.76
C MET A 570 37.68 -29.60 2.98
N TYR A 571 38.04 -30.89 2.86
CA TYR A 571 38.11 -31.77 4.03
C TYR A 571 39.36 -31.49 4.88
N ILE A 572 39.18 -31.53 6.20
CA ILE A 572 40.27 -31.45 7.16
C ILE A 572 41.11 -32.72 7.02
N ASP A 573 42.43 -32.55 6.86
CA ASP A 573 43.38 -33.64 6.57
C ASP A 573 43.03 -34.49 5.34
N GLN A 574 42.20 -33.97 4.42
CA GLN A 574 41.67 -34.70 3.26
C GLN A 574 40.79 -35.91 3.65
N LEU A 575 40.25 -35.95 4.86
CA LEU A 575 39.42 -37.04 5.39
C LEU A 575 38.01 -36.53 5.70
N PRO A 576 36.96 -37.05 5.02
CA PRO A 576 35.58 -36.63 5.29
C PRO A 576 35.14 -36.82 6.74
N ALA A 577 35.65 -37.85 7.43
CA ALA A 577 35.33 -38.12 8.83
C ALA A 577 35.92 -37.13 9.83
N ASN A 578 36.87 -36.27 9.40
CA ASN A 578 37.48 -35.24 10.24
C ASN A 578 36.75 -33.89 10.13
N GLY A 579 35.67 -33.83 9.35
CA GLY A 579 34.96 -32.60 9.02
C GLY A 579 35.51 -31.88 7.78
N SER A 580 34.84 -30.78 7.43
CA SER A 580 35.12 -29.96 6.26
C SER A 580 35.08 -28.47 6.58
N ILE A 581 35.84 -27.68 5.83
CA ILE A 581 35.73 -26.22 5.77
C ILE A 581 34.97 -25.87 4.50
N ILE A 582 33.84 -25.18 4.67
CA ILE A 582 33.02 -24.68 3.56
C ILE A 582 33.30 -23.18 3.42
N THR A 583 33.55 -22.75 2.19
CA THR A 583 33.77 -21.34 1.82
C THR A 583 32.57 -20.84 1.04
N ILE A 584 31.98 -19.75 1.49
CA ILE A 584 30.86 -19.06 0.83
C ILE A 584 31.21 -17.60 0.61
N SER A 585 30.52 -16.95 -0.32
CA SER A 585 30.68 -15.51 -0.55
C SER A 585 29.41 -14.79 -0.97
N THR A 586 29.41 -13.47 -0.79
CA THR A 586 28.47 -12.55 -1.42
C THR A 586 29.15 -11.88 -2.62
N LYS A 587 28.55 -11.97 -3.81
CA LYS A 587 29.11 -11.42 -5.05
C LYS A 587 28.52 -10.05 -5.39
N GLU A 588 27.33 -9.73 -4.87
CA GLU A 588 26.65 -8.45 -5.07
C GLU A 588 26.47 -7.68 -3.76
N GLN A 589 25.93 -6.46 -3.85
CA GLN A 589 26.00 -5.45 -2.81
C GLN A 589 25.09 -5.71 -1.60
N LEU A 590 23.95 -6.39 -1.77
CA LEU A 590 23.01 -6.65 -0.67
C LEU A 590 23.39 -7.94 0.06
N PRO A 591 23.98 -7.87 1.27
CA PRO A 591 24.26 -9.06 2.06
C PRO A 591 22.95 -9.65 2.57
N MET A 592 22.90 -10.96 2.79
CA MET A 592 21.77 -11.66 3.41
C MET A 592 22.29 -12.74 4.38
N PRO A 593 21.49 -13.15 5.39
CA PRO A 593 21.74 -14.39 6.12
C PRO A 593 21.86 -15.58 5.17
N ALA A 594 22.69 -16.56 5.50
CA ALA A 594 22.95 -17.73 4.66
C ALA A 594 22.38 -18.99 5.30
N ILE A 595 21.34 -19.56 4.68
CA ILE A 595 20.82 -20.90 5.00
C ILE A 595 21.46 -21.89 4.04
N ILE A 596 22.21 -22.85 4.56
CA ILE A 596 23.04 -23.77 3.79
C ILE A 596 22.61 -25.20 4.08
N GLU A 597 22.26 -25.97 3.06
CA GLU A 597 22.01 -27.40 3.17
C GLU A 597 23.23 -28.20 2.71
N VAL A 598 23.67 -29.13 3.54
CA VAL A 598 24.77 -30.05 3.25
C VAL A 598 24.21 -31.46 3.18
N VAL A 599 24.37 -32.10 2.02
CA VAL A 599 23.94 -33.48 1.78
C VAL A 599 25.18 -34.36 1.74
N GLU A 600 25.23 -35.34 2.64
CA GLU A 600 26.30 -36.32 2.74
C GLU A 600 25.94 -37.65 2.04
N SER A 601 26.96 -38.40 1.63
CA SER A 601 26.80 -39.67 0.91
C SER A 601 26.24 -40.83 1.72
N ASN A 602 26.27 -40.73 3.05
CA ASN A 602 25.58 -41.66 3.94
C ASN A 602 24.06 -41.36 4.04
N GLY A 603 23.56 -40.32 3.36
CA GLY A 603 22.16 -39.89 3.39
C GLY A 603 21.84 -38.86 4.46
N ASN A 604 22.82 -38.42 5.26
CA ASN A 604 22.61 -37.32 6.20
C ASN A 604 22.41 -36.01 5.44
N THR A 605 21.36 -35.28 5.80
CA THR A 605 21.13 -33.91 5.34
C THR A 605 21.02 -33.02 6.56
N ASN A 606 21.88 -32.00 6.63
CA ASN A 606 21.86 -31.02 7.71
C ASN A 606 21.80 -29.61 7.15
N ARG A 607 21.15 -28.71 7.89
CA ARG A 607 21.11 -27.28 7.57
C ARG A 607 21.97 -26.50 8.57
N VAL A 608 22.70 -25.51 8.05
CA VAL A 608 23.49 -24.54 8.81
C VAL A 608 22.91 -23.16 8.51
N GLU A 609 22.58 -22.42 9.56
CA GLU A 609 22.09 -21.05 9.46
C GLU A 609 23.19 -20.11 9.96
N LEU A 610 23.60 -19.17 9.11
CA LEU A 610 24.58 -18.16 9.43
C LEU A 610 23.96 -16.78 9.32
N PRO A 611 24.20 -15.89 10.30
CA PRO A 611 23.58 -14.58 10.33
C PRO A 611 24.30 -13.62 9.36
N VAL A 612 23.74 -12.45 9.09
CA VAL A 612 24.26 -11.51 8.09
C VAL A 612 25.64 -10.92 8.48
N GLU A 613 26.00 -10.95 9.76
CA GLU A 613 27.25 -10.41 10.32
C GLU A 613 28.50 -11.09 9.78
N ILE A 614 28.37 -12.31 9.21
CA ILE A 614 29.48 -12.99 8.55
C ILE A 614 30.10 -12.14 7.43
N TRP A 615 29.36 -11.18 6.89
CA TRP A 615 29.78 -10.29 5.81
C TRP A 615 30.44 -8.98 6.29
N GLN A 616 30.44 -8.67 7.60
CA GLN A 616 30.97 -7.41 8.13
C GLN A 616 32.49 -7.23 7.95
N ARG A 617 33.21 -8.30 7.58
CA ARG A 617 34.68 -8.29 7.42
C ARG A 617 35.13 -8.52 5.98
N GLY A 618 34.20 -8.60 5.04
CA GLY A 618 34.49 -8.84 3.62
C GLY A 618 33.46 -9.74 2.96
N SER A 619 33.69 -10.04 1.69
CA SER A 619 32.76 -10.81 0.86
C SER A 619 32.85 -12.32 1.02
N GLU A 620 33.81 -12.85 1.77
CA GLU A 620 34.06 -14.29 1.92
C GLU A 620 33.94 -14.72 3.39
N TRP A 621 33.24 -15.82 3.64
CA TRP A 621 33.15 -16.46 4.95
C TRP A 621 33.50 -17.94 4.89
N LYS A 622 34.21 -18.43 5.91
CA LYS A 622 34.60 -19.83 6.05
C LYS A 622 34.13 -20.37 7.38
N PHE A 623 33.49 -21.53 7.35
CA PHE A 623 33.04 -22.21 8.56
C PHE A 623 33.34 -23.70 8.50
N ARG A 624 33.49 -24.31 9.68
CA ARG A 624 33.66 -25.74 9.84
C ARG A 624 32.29 -26.42 9.86
N TYR A 625 32.17 -27.52 9.14
CA TYR A 625 31.05 -28.44 9.16
C TYR A 625 31.55 -29.83 9.58
N GLU A 626 30.91 -30.45 10.57
CA GLU A 626 31.29 -31.76 11.09
C GLU A 626 30.79 -32.89 10.17
N SER A 627 31.29 -32.93 8.93
CA SER A 627 31.05 -34.05 8.04
C SER A 627 31.60 -35.36 8.63
N THR A 628 30.92 -36.46 8.30
CA THR A 628 31.27 -37.81 8.73
C THR A 628 31.54 -38.73 7.52
N SER A 629 31.07 -38.32 6.34
CA SER A 629 31.22 -39.00 5.06
C SER A 629 31.37 -37.98 3.93
N PRO A 630 31.75 -38.40 2.71
CA PRO A 630 31.84 -37.48 1.58
C PRO A 630 30.55 -36.68 1.36
N ILE A 631 30.67 -35.36 1.22
CA ILE A 631 29.61 -34.43 0.85
C ILE A 631 29.29 -34.58 -0.64
N ILE A 632 28.01 -34.78 -0.95
CA ILE A 632 27.44 -34.82 -2.29
C ILE A 632 27.15 -33.40 -2.80
N SER A 633 26.56 -32.55 -1.95
CA SER A 633 26.28 -31.17 -2.33
C SER A 633 26.26 -30.25 -1.13
N VAL A 634 26.61 -28.99 -1.39
CA VAL A 634 26.38 -27.86 -0.49
C VAL A 634 25.56 -26.84 -1.26
N THR A 635 24.39 -26.48 -0.76
CA THR A 635 23.46 -25.58 -1.44
C THR A 635 23.08 -24.43 -0.51
N ILE A 636 23.34 -23.20 -0.92
CA ILE A 636 22.78 -22.00 -0.31
C ILE A 636 21.35 -21.78 -0.79
N ASP A 637 20.49 -21.37 0.14
CA ASP A 637 19.07 -21.10 -0.10
C ASP A 637 18.38 -22.28 -0.82
N PRO A 638 18.38 -23.49 -0.21
CA PRO A 638 17.86 -24.71 -0.84
C PRO A 638 16.37 -24.61 -1.19
N ASP A 639 15.62 -23.76 -0.47
CA ASP A 639 14.18 -23.59 -0.63
C ASP A 639 13.81 -22.47 -1.62
N ASN A 640 14.80 -21.80 -2.25
CA ASN A 640 14.61 -20.67 -3.18
C ASN A 640 13.84 -19.48 -2.56
N ARG A 641 14.09 -19.22 -1.27
CA ARG A 641 13.46 -18.15 -0.49
C ARG A 641 14.11 -16.79 -0.74
N LEU A 642 15.32 -16.75 -1.30
CA LEU A 642 15.97 -15.51 -1.72
C LEU A 642 15.76 -15.27 -3.22
N PRO A 643 15.51 -14.02 -3.64
CA PRO A 643 15.59 -13.64 -5.04
C PRO A 643 17.05 -13.43 -5.45
N ASP A 644 17.85 -14.49 -5.33
CA ASP A 644 19.25 -14.51 -5.75
C ASP A 644 19.37 -14.38 -7.27
N VAL A 645 20.15 -13.42 -7.76
CA VAL A 645 20.27 -13.13 -9.19
C VAL A 645 21.08 -14.17 -9.95
N ASN A 646 21.82 -15.05 -9.27
CA ASN A 646 22.68 -16.06 -9.86
C ASN A 646 22.59 -17.43 -9.17
N GLY A 647 21.39 -18.02 -9.15
CA GLY A 647 21.14 -19.36 -8.60
C GLY A 647 22.06 -20.52 -9.04
N LYS A 648 22.92 -20.35 -10.04
CA LYS A 648 23.87 -21.36 -10.54
C LYS A 648 25.10 -21.52 -9.65
N ASN A 649 25.51 -20.48 -8.93
CA ASN A 649 26.70 -20.52 -8.06
C ASN A 649 26.33 -20.84 -6.59
N ASN A 650 25.04 -20.90 -6.27
CA ASN A 650 24.54 -21.27 -4.95
C ASN A 650 24.77 -22.74 -4.60
N ILE A 651 25.18 -23.58 -5.57
CA ILE A 651 25.41 -25.00 -5.37
C ILE A 651 26.84 -25.39 -5.69
N TRP A 652 27.47 -26.07 -4.75
CA TRP A 652 28.70 -26.81 -4.96
C TRP A 652 28.41 -28.30 -5.04
N GLN A 653 29.04 -28.96 -6.01
CA GLN A 653 29.07 -30.42 -6.16
C GLN A 653 30.51 -30.87 -6.49
N PRO A 654 30.96 -32.02 -5.98
CA PRO A 654 32.30 -32.51 -6.29
C PRO A 654 32.41 -32.90 -7.77
N LYS A 655 33.49 -32.47 -8.44
CA LYS A 655 33.75 -32.81 -9.86
C LYS A 655 33.83 -34.31 -10.13
N SER A 656 34.20 -35.11 -9.13
CA SER A 656 34.22 -36.56 -9.21
C SER A 656 33.85 -37.15 -7.85
N TYR A 657 32.86 -38.03 -7.84
CA TYR A 657 32.46 -38.82 -6.69
C TYR A 657 32.83 -40.29 -6.94
N LYS A 658 33.62 -40.89 -6.06
CA LYS A 658 33.82 -42.34 -5.99
C LYS A 658 33.52 -42.78 -4.57
N MET A 659 32.48 -43.60 -4.40
CA MET A 659 32.31 -44.41 -3.19
C MET A 659 33.61 -45.20 -2.99
N PRO A 660 34.22 -45.17 -1.80
CA PRO A 660 35.28 -46.12 -1.48
C PRO A 660 34.73 -47.53 -1.68
N ASP A 661 35.49 -48.41 -2.34
CA ASP A 661 35.14 -49.83 -2.41
C ASP A 661 35.00 -50.36 -0.97
N ALA A 662 33.94 -51.13 -0.71
CA ALA A 662 33.77 -51.77 0.59
C ALA A 662 34.92 -52.77 0.79
N ASN A 663 35.78 -52.50 1.77
CA ASN A 663 36.91 -53.38 2.14
C ASN A 663 36.43 -54.76 2.59
#